data_AF-A0A1C6SH11-F1
#
_entry.id   AF-A0A1C6SH11-F1
#
_cell.length_a   1.000
_cell.length_b   1.000
_cell.length_c   1.000
_cell.angle_alpha   90.00
_cell.angle_beta   90.00
_cell.angle_gamma   90.00
#
_symmetry.space_group_name_H-M   'P 1'
#
loop_
_entity.id
_entity.type
_entity.pdbx_description
1 polymer ?
#
loop_
_entity_poly.entity_id
_entity_poly.type
_entity_poly.pdbx_seq_one_letter_code
_entity_poly.pdbx_strand_id
1 'polypeptide(L)'
;MVVLLGFGATVAWGVGDTLGLSHTPAAVPREDVTAAPSRVTAPAPPLASLVVPDEPRTRKAAAAVADALVSRGLPRPVVTPVPPRPAMTATAVDTPATAGPATGPRPAAPAPALSAVTALRAGVLATLAGAPESYRLGARGTELAVEGVDVAGVAGGLYRLADRIRSGAEVLPAADAGRLVTPRLGLRLTDAGSVGREPDPAAFAAGADYRLNTDVVSPALLPQTPWVDAGAVARIGAQFRQFVDHSVAQGYNGIVVPGFLEYVTFAKVGDGHAVYPAGDPHVDRARAMVAAFGPVFRYAEEMGVKVFLLTDMLAVSPPLEAYLTRTVGGLDVTDPRLWAVYQAGLAELFESLPFVDGLMVRVGEGGEVYAADGWDYSSKLVVTTDASVRAMLRALLDTAAEADREMVFRTWTVGVGAVGDLHTNPESYEQVLGGFDDPHLIVSTKYSLGDFYSHLPLNTTLTTGGHRRIVEFQARREFEGFGSLPNDLGPLHRQALREFLAANPRVEGVWNWTQDGGPLRAGPMSLYLRAGFWQLYDLNTYATGRLAWDPDTDPAQVTADWAYRTFSADPTTVAAIGQAMALSRPAVTKGLYLGPYADRSVRALGLEPPPMMWIFEWDIPTGDSAALDSIYAVTGGRIDVAIDEGEQAITLARRMRDLVAATDPTTWRDAGLREHFTRTLDYQVNLFETLGAYRTMVLRHAQWLDTGSRTAYDGWRVAETTYHAARDVHRQRYGADLDLPAYNFTAADLGALRADRDPAMAWAARVLLGSILLVVLLGLRERGPGGAAARGLLLGAVRPWRVAALPTPASRVDRVLVWLVPAGLLVASRLVFTWFAAPAHLLVTLGGWALFALVVRLVVGRRDPFHLWAVVGGVALLRSVLLLAALAGRGPGRYWFTFWTEPTVRTVYVTVAFAAFCWLFVATAVVLRDRYGLRRRSAVGSTLTAVGVPLGVLSGLVAVVGLERALTVWNDQLALLPWGLSRILGITVHLGIPTDFPGYTAGAGATLAAVGLLLSLGRRREAA
;
A
#
# COMPACT_ATOMS: atom_id res chain seq x y z
N MET A 1 -9.43 -26.02 38.99
CA MET A 1 -10.26 -25.02 38.30
C MET A 1 -9.62 -23.64 38.37
N VAL A 2 -9.36 -23.07 39.56
CA VAL A 2 -8.67 -21.76 39.72
C VAL A 2 -7.40 -21.64 38.87
N VAL A 3 -6.50 -22.63 38.93
CA VAL A 3 -5.27 -22.64 38.11
C VAL A 3 -5.56 -22.62 36.59
N LEU A 4 -6.59 -23.34 36.14
CA LEU A 4 -6.95 -23.38 34.70
C LEU A 4 -7.54 -22.05 34.24
N LEU A 5 -8.35 -21.40 35.10
CA LEU A 5 -8.88 -20.07 34.83
C LEU A 5 -7.77 -19.01 34.85
N GLY A 6 -6.79 -19.12 35.76
CA GLY A 6 -5.61 -18.26 35.75
C GLY A 6 -4.82 -18.38 34.44
N PHE A 7 -4.59 -19.60 33.95
CA PHE A 7 -3.92 -19.80 32.65
C PHE A 7 -4.76 -19.28 31.48
N GLY A 8 -6.08 -19.46 31.53
CA GLY A 8 -7.02 -18.84 30.57
C GLY A 8 -6.95 -17.32 30.57
N ALA A 9 -6.86 -16.69 31.75
CA ALA A 9 -6.76 -15.24 31.88
C ALA A 9 -5.44 -14.71 31.31
N THR A 10 -4.32 -15.41 31.52
CA THR A 10 -3.03 -15.06 30.90
C THR A 10 -3.09 -15.10 29.37
N VAL A 11 -3.71 -16.13 28.79
CA VAL A 11 -3.90 -16.22 27.33
C VAL A 11 -4.84 -15.11 26.83
N ALA A 12 -5.94 -14.87 27.54
CA ALA A 12 -6.88 -13.82 27.19
C ALA A 12 -6.24 -12.43 27.23
N TRP A 13 -5.36 -12.16 28.20
CA TRP A 13 -4.57 -10.93 28.28
C TRP A 13 -3.67 -10.76 27.07
N GLY A 14 -2.88 -11.78 26.70
CA GLY A 14 -2.00 -11.70 25.51
C GLY A 14 -2.78 -11.49 24.20
N VAL A 15 -3.93 -12.17 24.04
CA VAL A 15 -4.84 -11.94 22.90
C VAL A 15 -5.42 -10.52 22.93
N GLY A 16 -5.79 -10.02 24.10
CA GLY A 16 -6.35 -8.67 24.27
C GLY A 16 -5.36 -7.56 23.95
N ASP A 17 -4.10 -7.73 24.36
CA ASP A 17 -2.99 -6.81 24.09
C ASP A 17 -2.67 -6.76 22.59
N THR A 18 -2.63 -7.92 21.94
CA THR A 18 -2.34 -8.03 20.49
C THR A 18 -3.48 -7.48 19.62
N LEU A 19 -4.73 -7.77 19.98
CA LEU A 19 -5.93 -7.43 19.18
C LEU A 19 -6.68 -6.20 19.69
N GLY A 20 -6.04 -5.37 20.52
CA GLY A 20 -6.66 -4.18 21.08
C GLY A 20 -7.13 -3.22 19.97
N LEU A 21 -8.38 -2.77 20.08
CA LEU A 21 -8.92 -1.69 19.25
C LEU A 21 -8.80 -0.38 20.04
N SER A 22 -8.07 0.59 19.50
CA SER A 22 -7.98 1.94 20.06
C SER A 22 -7.99 2.97 18.94
N HIS A 23 -8.55 4.15 19.21
CA HIS A 23 -8.56 5.20 18.21
C HIS A 23 -8.63 6.60 18.81
N THR A 24 -8.11 7.57 18.08
CA THR A 24 -8.16 9.01 18.39
C THR A 24 -8.61 9.80 17.16
N PRO A 25 -9.16 11.02 17.29
CA PRO A 25 -9.35 11.89 16.12
C PRO A 25 -8.03 12.07 15.35
N ALA A 26 -8.08 11.97 14.02
CA ALA A 26 -6.97 12.32 13.15
C ALA A 26 -6.99 13.81 12.82
N ALA A 27 -5.82 14.43 12.69
CA ALA A 27 -5.67 15.82 12.24
C ALA A 27 -5.75 15.90 10.71
N VAL A 28 -6.91 15.58 10.15
CA VAL A 28 -7.14 15.56 8.69
C VAL A 28 -7.03 16.97 8.11
N PRO A 29 -6.21 17.18 7.06
CA PRO A 29 -6.12 18.48 6.38
C PRO A 29 -7.47 18.89 5.79
N ARG A 30 -7.89 20.14 6.04
CA ARG A 30 -9.07 20.71 5.41
C ARG A 30 -8.74 21.19 4.00
N GLU A 31 -9.33 20.57 3.00
CA GLU A 31 -9.16 20.96 1.60
C GLU A 31 -10.12 22.08 1.19
N ASP A 32 -9.61 23.29 0.99
CA ASP A 32 -10.38 24.41 0.44
C ASP A 32 -10.31 24.40 -1.09
N VAL A 33 -11.30 23.73 -1.71
CA VAL A 33 -11.35 23.52 -3.16
C VAL A 33 -12.31 24.51 -3.83
N THR A 34 -11.84 25.19 -4.87
CA THR A 34 -12.63 26.14 -5.67
C THR A 34 -12.28 26.02 -7.15
N ALA A 35 -13.22 26.39 -8.02
CA ALA A 35 -12.96 26.54 -9.45
C ALA A 35 -12.54 27.98 -9.77
N ALA A 36 -11.60 28.16 -10.69
CA ALA A 36 -11.21 29.48 -11.14
C ALA A 36 -12.39 30.18 -11.85
N PRO A 37 -12.50 31.52 -11.75
CA PRO A 37 -13.44 32.25 -12.57
C PRO A 37 -13.11 32.08 -14.06
N SER A 38 -14.14 32.14 -14.91
CA SER A 38 -13.92 32.17 -16.36
C SER A 38 -13.09 33.40 -16.73
N ARG A 39 -12.10 33.23 -17.60
CA ARG A 39 -11.18 34.29 -18.01
C ARG A 39 -11.13 34.44 -19.52
N VAL A 40 -10.93 35.68 -19.96
CA VAL A 40 -10.66 35.98 -21.36
C VAL A 40 -9.25 35.46 -21.69
N THR A 41 -9.14 34.77 -22.82
CA THR A 41 -7.86 34.26 -23.31
C THR A 41 -6.96 35.41 -23.75
N ALA A 42 -5.72 35.44 -23.27
CA ALA A 42 -4.75 36.43 -23.71
C ALA A 42 -4.33 36.16 -25.18
N PRO A 43 -4.10 37.21 -25.99
CA PRO A 43 -3.56 37.05 -27.33
C PRO A 43 -2.13 36.51 -27.26
N ALA A 44 -1.80 35.57 -28.14
CA ALA A 44 -0.43 35.09 -28.29
C ALA A 44 0.39 36.10 -29.14
N PRO A 45 1.64 36.40 -28.76
CA PRO A 45 2.49 37.30 -29.54
C PRO A 45 2.81 36.68 -30.91
N PRO A 46 2.77 37.45 -32.02
CA PRO A 46 3.04 36.95 -33.37
C PRO A 46 4.55 36.80 -33.63
N LEU A 47 5.22 35.99 -32.81
CA LEU A 47 6.66 35.74 -32.93
C LEU A 47 6.94 35.01 -34.26
N ALA A 48 7.78 35.60 -35.09
CA ALA A 48 8.24 35.04 -36.36
C ALA A 48 9.65 34.43 -36.25
N SER A 49 10.44 34.84 -35.26
CA SER A 49 11.80 34.34 -35.03
C SER A 49 12.12 34.20 -33.54
N LEU A 50 12.87 33.15 -33.18
CA LEU A 50 13.47 32.97 -31.87
C LEU A 50 14.98 32.83 -32.02
N VAL A 51 15.73 33.65 -31.29
CA VAL A 51 17.18 33.55 -31.19
C VAL A 51 17.55 33.03 -29.81
N VAL A 52 18.19 31.87 -29.73
CA VAL A 52 18.50 31.20 -28.45
C VAL A 52 19.95 30.71 -28.41
N PRO A 53 20.53 30.47 -27.22
CA PRO A 53 21.85 29.84 -27.13
C PRO A 53 21.86 28.48 -27.81
N ASP A 54 22.96 28.13 -28.47
CA ASP A 54 23.13 26.84 -29.13
C ASP A 54 23.46 25.70 -28.14
N GLU A 55 22.51 25.42 -27.25
CA GLU A 55 22.56 24.32 -26.29
C GLU A 55 21.33 23.40 -26.51
N PRO A 56 21.44 22.07 -26.30
CA PRO A 56 20.31 21.15 -26.49
C PRO A 56 19.05 21.57 -25.71
N ARG A 57 19.21 21.91 -24.43
CA ARG A 57 18.09 22.29 -23.56
C ARG A 57 17.41 23.59 -23.96
N THR A 58 18.15 24.60 -24.41
CA THR A 58 17.56 25.88 -24.87
C THR A 58 16.91 25.73 -26.25
N ARG A 59 17.48 24.91 -27.14
CA ARG A 59 16.85 24.56 -28.42
C ARG A 59 15.51 23.86 -28.19
N LYS A 60 15.45 22.93 -27.24
CA LYS A 60 14.20 22.24 -26.89
C LYS A 60 13.17 23.17 -26.27
N ALA A 61 13.59 24.04 -25.34
CA ALA A 61 12.70 25.03 -24.74
C ALA A 61 12.16 26.02 -25.78
N ALA A 62 12.99 26.45 -26.74
CA ALA A 62 12.57 27.28 -27.87
C ALA A 62 11.56 26.57 -28.78
N ALA A 63 11.78 25.27 -29.05
CA ALA A 63 10.82 24.45 -29.80
C ALA A 63 9.48 24.37 -29.06
N ALA A 64 9.47 24.26 -27.72
CA ALA A 64 8.24 24.28 -26.93
C ALA A 64 7.48 25.61 -27.06
N VAL A 65 8.17 26.76 -27.15
CA VAL A 65 7.55 28.05 -27.45
C VAL A 65 6.95 28.05 -28.87
N ALA A 66 7.69 27.55 -29.86
CA ALA A 66 7.20 27.43 -31.23
C ALA A 66 5.96 26.53 -31.32
N ASP A 67 5.95 25.39 -30.62
CA ASP A 67 4.81 24.47 -30.55
C ASP A 67 3.61 25.12 -29.86
N ALA A 68 3.84 25.91 -28.80
CA ALA A 68 2.79 26.66 -28.11
C ALA A 68 2.13 27.68 -29.06
N LEU A 69 2.90 28.40 -29.88
CA LEU A 69 2.37 29.33 -30.89
C LEU A 69 1.56 28.61 -31.96
N VAL A 70 2.05 27.48 -32.48
CA VAL A 70 1.32 26.65 -33.44
C VAL A 70 -0.01 26.16 -32.85
N SER A 71 0.00 25.72 -31.59
CA SER A 71 -1.22 25.29 -30.89
C SER A 71 -2.26 26.41 -30.70
N ARG A 72 -1.83 27.66 -30.89
CA ARG A 72 -2.63 28.89 -30.84
C ARG A 72 -3.01 29.42 -32.22
N GLY A 73 -2.74 28.66 -33.29
CA GLY A 73 -3.10 29.00 -34.67
C GLY A 73 -2.12 29.97 -35.36
N LEU A 74 -0.95 30.21 -34.77
CA LEU A 74 0.09 31.07 -35.36
C LEU A 74 1.10 30.25 -36.17
N PRO A 75 1.78 30.86 -37.16
CA PRO A 75 2.85 30.19 -37.91
C PRO A 75 3.98 29.73 -36.98
N ARG A 76 4.65 28.63 -37.34
CA ARG A 76 5.83 28.18 -36.61
C ARG A 76 6.98 29.18 -36.82
N PRO A 77 7.52 29.81 -35.76
CA PRO A 77 8.65 30.72 -35.89
C PRO A 77 9.96 29.99 -36.24
N VAL A 78 10.89 30.72 -36.85
CA VAL A 78 12.23 30.21 -37.15
C VAL A 78 13.08 30.25 -35.87
N VAL A 79 13.52 29.09 -35.39
CA VAL A 79 14.47 28.98 -34.28
C VAL A 79 15.89 29.07 -34.82
N THR A 80 16.64 30.08 -34.39
CA THR A 80 18.04 30.31 -34.76
C THR A 80 18.92 30.12 -33.53
N PRO A 81 19.64 28.99 -33.41
CA PRO A 81 20.67 28.81 -32.41
C PRO A 81 21.85 29.75 -32.70
N VAL A 82 22.38 30.40 -31.67
CA VAL A 82 23.54 31.29 -31.79
C VAL A 82 24.55 30.92 -30.73
N PRO A 83 25.87 30.95 -31.04
CA PRO A 83 26.90 30.73 -30.03
C PRO A 83 26.72 31.68 -28.84
N PRO A 84 27.01 31.23 -27.61
CA PRO A 84 26.98 32.12 -26.44
C PRO A 84 27.96 33.28 -26.68
N ARG A 85 27.43 34.50 -26.82
CA ARG A 85 28.28 35.70 -26.95
C ARG A 85 28.98 35.96 -25.61
N PRO A 86 30.30 36.22 -25.57
CA PRO A 86 30.89 36.94 -24.46
C PRO A 86 30.20 38.31 -24.37
N ALA A 87 29.81 38.71 -23.16
CA ALA A 87 29.16 40.00 -22.94
C ALA A 87 29.98 41.12 -23.57
N MET A 88 29.40 41.87 -24.52
CA MET A 88 29.95 43.17 -24.86
C MET A 88 29.86 44.02 -23.60
N THR A 89 31.00 44.31 -22.98
CA THR A 89 31.16 45.52 -22.17
C THR A 89 30.66 46.68 -23.03
N ALA A 90 29.59 47.33 -22.60
CA ALA A 90 29.23 48.63 -23.12
C ALA A 90 30.36 49.60 -22.73
N THR A 91 31.38 49.68 -23.58
CA THR A 91 32.42 50.69 -23.49
C THR A 91 31.81 52.05 -23.76
N ALA A 92 32.05 52.93 -22.81
CA ALA A 92 31.71 54.34 -22.79
C ALA A 92 32.15 55.09 -24.05
N VAL A 93 31.34 56.08 -24.45
CA VAL A 93 31.84 57.36 -24.97
C VAL A 93 31.09 58.49 -24.26
N ASP A 94 31.89 59.42 -23.75
CA ASP A 94 31.60 60.55 -22.85
C ASP A 94 30.58 61.59 -23.33
N THR A 95 29.82 62.15 -22.39
CA THR A 95 29.98 63.57 -21.97
C THR A 95 29.26 63.83 -20.64
N PRO A 96 29.90 64.48 -19.64
CA PRO A 96 29.28 64.72 -18.33
C PRO A 96 28.46 66.02 -18.33
N ALA A 97 27.15 65.92 -18.07
CA ALA A 97 26.34 67.05 -17.64
C ALA A 97 25.87 66.81 -16.19
N THR A 98 26.53 67.53 -15.28
CA THR A 98 26.09 67.98 -13.95
C THR A 98 24.89 67.26 -13.32
N ALA A 99 25.18 66.47 -12.28
CA ALA A 99 24.21 65.91 -11.36
C ALA A 99 23.58 67.01 -10.48
N GLY A 100 22.24 67.06 -10.45
CA GLY A 100 21.45 67.56 -9.32
C GLY A 100 20.74 66.36 -8.66
N PRO A 101 20.49 66.38 -7.33
CA PRO A 101 19.91 65.24 -6.63
C PRO A 101 18.39 65.23 -6.87
N ALA A 102 17.92 64.30 -7.70
CA ALA A 102 16.49 64.07 -7.89
C ALA A 102 16.06 62.77 -7.17
N THR A 103 15.56 62.95 -5.96
CA THR A 103 14.68 62.02 -5.26
C THR A 103 13.37 61.88 -6.04
N GLY A 104 13.07 60.68 -6.54
CA GLY A 104 11.76 60.33 -7.09
C GLY A 104 11.78 59.01 -7.88
N PRO A 105 10.77 58.13 -7.75
CA PRO A 105 10.67 56.91 -8.55
C PRO A 105 10.44 57.30 -10.02
N ARG A 106 11.30 56.79 -10.90
CA ARG A 106 11.18 56.98 -12.36
C ARG A 106 9.88 56.31 -12.83
N PRO A 107 8.99 56.97 -13.58
CA PRO A 107 7.78 56.33 -14.07
C PRO A 107 8.15 55.16 -14.97
N ALA A 108 7.52 54.00 -14.74
CA ALA A 108 7.64 52.84 -15.61
C ALA A 108 7.27 53.26 -17.04
N ALA A 109 8.16 53.03 -18.00
CA ALA A 109 7.82 53.16 -19.40
C ALA A 109 6.60 52.26 -19.69
N PRO A 110 5.61 52.70 -20.49
CA PRO A 110 4.46 51.87 -20.82
C PRO A 110 4.95 50.55 -21.42
N ALA A 111 4.43 49.43 -20.91
CA ALA A 111 4.74 48.11 -21.45
C ALA A 111 4.41 48.10 -22.95
N PRO A 112 5.32 47.64 -23.82
CA PRO A 112 5.06 47.60 -25.25
C PRO A 112 3.84 46.71 -25.52
N ALA A 113 3.00 47.11 -26.47
CA ALA A 113 1.88 46.28 -26.89
C ALA A 113 2.43 44.95 -27.43
N LEU A 114 2.11 43.83 -26.77
CA LEU A 114 2.62 42.50 -27.13
C LEU A 114 2.24 42.06 -28.56
N SER A 115 1.23 42.69 -29.17
CA SER A 115 0.87 42.53 -30.57
C SER A 115 1.92 43.05 -31.56
N ALA A 116 2.80 43.97 -31.12
CA ALA A 116 3.89 44.52 -31.92
C ALA A 116 5.21 43.71 -31.77
N VAL A 117 5.22 42.69 -30.91
CA VAL A 117 6.40 41.87 -30.64
C VAL A 117 6.48 40.73 -31.66
N THR A 118 7.51 40.74 -32.50
CA THR A 118 7.67 39.81 -33.63
C THR A 118 8.90 38.90 -33.51
N ALA A 119 9.77 39.16 -32.54
CA ALA A 119 10.96 38.35 -32.30
C ALA A 119 11.13 38.03 -30.81
N LEU A 120 11.75 36.89 -30.52
CA LEU A 120 12.20 36.52 -29.19
C LEU A 120 13.72 36.37 -29.19
N ARG A 121 14.37 36.89 -28.14
CA ARG A 121 15.78 36.65 -27.86
C ARG A 121 15.94 36.07 -26.46
N ALA A 122 16.60 34.92 -26.38
CA ALA A 122 16.99 34.29 -25.14
C ALA A 122 18.51 34.33 -24.98
N GLY A 123 19.01 34.54 -23.77
CA GLY A 123 20.45 34.57 -23.53
C GLY A 123 20.82 34.51 -22.07
N VAL A 124 22.02 34.03 -21.79
CA VAL A 124 22.61 34.08 -20.45
C VAL A 124 23.15 35.48 -20.20
N LEU A 125 22.79 36.07 -19.07
CA LEU A 125 23.28 37.38 -18.66
C LEU A 125 24.08 37.21 -17.36
N ALA A 126 25.40 37.07 -17.46
CA ALA A 126 26.28 36.81 -16.30
C ALA A 126 26.23 37.91 -15.22
N THR A 127 25.79 39.13 -15.56
CA THR A 127 25.59 40.23 -14.60
C THR A 127 24.29 40.11 -13.80
N LEU A 128 23.42 39.15 -14.13
CA LEU A 128 22.17 38.90 -13.42
C LEU A 128 22.51 38.13 -12.13
N ALA A 129 22.53 38.83 -10.99
CA ALA A 129 22.74 38.19 -9.69
C ALA A 129 21.48 37.41 -9.30
N GLY A 130 21.59 36.09 -9.12
CA GLY A 130 20.47 35.22 -8.71
C GLY A 130 20.93 33.79 -8.45
N ALA A 131 20.03 32.97 -7.89
CA ALA A 131 20.26 31.54 -7.73
C ALA A 131 20.23 30.81 -9.10
N PRO A 132 20.80 29.60 -9.22
CA PRO A 132 20.66 28.77 -10.42
C PRO A 132 19.21 28.66 -10.89
N GLU A 133 19.01 28.47 -12.19
CA GLU A 133 17.68 28.43 -12.83
C GLU A 133 16.87 29.75 -12.79
N SER A 134 17.41 30.83 -12.22
CA SER A 134 16.69 32.12 -12.20
C SER A 134 16.69 32.78 -13.58
N TYR A 135 15.58 33.46 -13.90
CA TYR A 135 15.43 34.19 -15.15
C TYR A 135 14.62 35.47 -15.01
N ARG A 136 14.71 36.33 -16.03
CA ARG A 136 13.91 37.53 -16.18
C ARG A 136 13.25 37.54 -17.54
N LEU A 137 11.97 37.91 -17.58
CA LEU A 137 11.24 38.17 -18.81
C LEU A 137 11.07 39.67 -19.01
N GLY A 138 11.21 40.16 -20.23
CA GLY A 138 11.01 41.57 -20.54
C GLY A 138 10.71 41.79 -22.01
N ALA A 139 10.41 43.02 -22.39
CA ALA A 139 10.20 43.40 -23.78
C ALA A 139 10.97 44.68 -24.11
N ARG A 140 11.58 44.74 -25.30
CA ARG A 140 12.36 45.88 -25.82
C ARG A 140 11.91 46.17 -27.25
N GLY A 141 11.09 47.22 -27.44
CA GLY A 141 10.52 47.53 -28.75
C GLY A 141 9.68 46.37 -29.28
N THR A 142 10.12 45.73 -30.36
CA THR A 142 9.45 44.60 -31.01
C THR A 142 10.04 43.23 -30.63
N GLU A 143 10.92 43.17 -29.61
CA GLU A 143 11.60 41.94 -29.18
C GLU A 143 11.21 41.56 -27.74
N LEU A 144 10.82 40.30 -27.51
CA LEU A 144 10.68 39.70 -26.18
C LEU A 144 12.05 39.16 -25.74
N ALA A 145 12.46 39.46 -24.52
CA ALA A 145 13.73 39.02 -23.95
C ALA A 145 13.52 37.98 -22.83
N VAL A 146 14.27 36.88 -22.90
CA VAL A 146 14.40 35.89 -21.82
C VAL A 146 15.87 35.88 -21.39
N GLU A 147 16.17 36.42 -20.22
CA GLU A 147 17.53 36.55 -19.70
C GLU A 147 17.70 35.64 -18.47
N GLY A 148 18.53 34.60 -18.57
CA GLY A 148 18.81 33.68 -17.48
C GLY A 148 20.14 33.97 -16.77
N VAL A 149 20.26 33.60 -15.50
CA VAL A 149 21.54 33.58 -14.78
C VAL A 149 22.50 32.54 -15.38
N ASP A 150 21.93 31.41 -15.81
CA ASP A 150 22.61 30.30 -16.47
C ASP A 150 21.74 29.74 -17.62
N VAL A 151 22.22 28.69 -18.28
CA VAL A 151 21.49 28.03 -19.38
C VAL A 151 20.18 27.40 -18.88
N ALA A 152 20.15 26.91 -17.64
CA ALA A 152 18.95 26.34 -17.04
C ALA A 152 17.86 27.40 -16.81
N GLY A 153 18.23 28.60 -16.37
CA GLY A 153 17.33 29.74 -16.23
C GLY A 153 16.79 30.21 -17.57
N VAL A 154 17.62 30.26 -18.61
CA VAL A 154 17.15 30.54 -19.98
C VAL A 154 16.10 29.51 -20.42
N ALA A 155 16.38 28.22 -20.24
CA ALA A 155 15.43 27.16 -20.57
C ALA A 155 14.14 27.27 -19.74
N GLY A 156 14.23 27.45 -18.42
CA GLY A 156 13.09 27.62 -17.52
C GLY A 156 12.22 28.82 -17.89
N GLY A 157 12.83 29.95 -18.26
CA GLY A 157 12.10 31.13 -18.75
C GLY A 157 11.38 30.89 -20.07
N LEU A 158 12.01 30.15 -21.00
CA LEU A 158 11.39 29.73 -22.27
C LEU A 158 10.24 28.74 -22.05
N TYR A 159 10.40 27.76 -21.16
CA TYR A 159 9.30 26.83 -20.81
C TYR A 159 8.16 27.55 -20.11
N ARG A 160 8.43 28.51 -19.21
CA ARG A 160 7.38 29.33 -18.60
C ARG A 160 6.63 30.16 -19.65
N LEU A 161 7.34 30.71 -20.63
CA LEU A 161 6.74 31.43 -21.73
C LEU A 161 5.86 30.50 -22.59
N ALA A 162 6.37 29.33 -22.96
CA ALA A 162 5.63 28.32 -23.71
C ALA A 162 4.35 27.90 -22.98
N ASP A 163 4.45 27.67 -21.67
CA ASP A 163 3.33 27.32 -20.79
C ASP A 163 2.25 28.41 -20.81
N ARG A 164 2.62 29.69 -20.63
CA ARG A 164 1.67 30.82 -20.68
C ARG A 164 0.98 30.96 -22.03
N ILE A 165 1.73 30.82 -23.13
CA ILE A 165 1.15 30.85 -24.48
C ILE A 165 0.16 29.70 -24.65
N ARG A 166 0.54 28.50 -24.24
CA ARG A 166 -0.25 27.27 -24.40
C ARG A 166 -1.52 27.27 -23.55
N SER A 167 -1.45 27.79 -22.32
CA SER A 167 -2.62 27.95 -21.44
C SER A 167 -3.44 29.20 -21.77
N GLY A 168 -2.95 30.07 -22.65
CA GLY A 168 -3.59 31.35 -22.95
C GLY A 168 -3.58 32.34 -21.80
N ALA A 169 -2.67 32.17 -20.85
CA ALA A 169 -2.38 33.16 -19.82
C ALA A 169 -1.62 34.36 -20.41
N GLU A 170 -1.61 35.46 -19.69
CA GLU A 170 -0.82 36.63 -20.08
C GLU A 170 0.67 36.27 -20.12
N VAL A 171 1.30 36.51 -21.27
CA VAL A 171 2.69 36.12 -21.56
C VAL A 171 3.69 36.88 -20.67
N LEU A 172 3.49 38.19 -20.53
CA LEU A 172 4.33 39.07 -19.73
C LEU A 172 3.46 39.94 -18.83
N PRO A 173 2.96 39.40 -17.70
CA PRO A 173 2.23 40.20 -16.72
C PRO A 173 3.08 41.37 -16.23
N ALA A 174 2.45 42.52 -16.02
CA ALA A 174 3.16 43.73 -15.58
C ALA A 174 3.98 43.53 -14.29
N ALA A 175 3.52 42.68 -13.38
CA ALA A 175 4.22 42.33 -12.14
C ALA A 175 5.52 41.52 -12.36
N ASP A 176 5.65 40.85 -13.50
CA ASP A 176 6.81 40.03 -13.85
C ASP A 176 7.76 40.70 -14.85
N ALA A 177 7.30 41.75 -15.53
CA ALA A 177 8.10 42.46 -16.52
C ALA A 177 9.36 43.06 -15.89
N GLY A 178 10.52 42.55 -16.28
CA GLY A 178 11.82 42.97 -15.75
C GLY A 178 12.15 42.43 -14.36
N ARG A 179 11.27 41.64 -13.74
CA ARG A 179 11.49 41.03 -12.41
C ARG A 179 12.34 39.76 -12.56
N LEU A 180 13.25 39.54 -11.62
CA LEU A 180 13.94 38.26 -11.49
C LEU A 180 12.99 37.23 -10.86
N VAL A 181 12.79 36.11 -11.56
CA VAL A 181 12.02 34.96 -11.12
C VAL A 181 12.99 33.87 -10.72
N THR A 182 12.84 33.35 -9.50
CA THR A 182 13.67 32.29 -8.92
C THR A 182 12.76 31.16 -8.46
N PRO A 183 13.03 29.89 -8.79
CA PRO A 183 12.26 28.77 -8.28
C PRO A 183 12.43 28.64 -6.76
N ARG A 184 11.34 28.31 -6.04
CA ARG A 184 11.38 28.14 -4.58
C ARG A 184 12.16 26.90 -4.13
N LEU A 185 12.04 25.80 -4.88
CA LEU A 185 12.67 24.52 -4.57
C LEU A 185 13.73 24.18 -5.63
N GLY A 186 14.91 23.76 -5.19
CA GLY A 186 16.05 23.47 -6.06
C GLY A 186 16.03 22.07 -6.67
N LEU A 187 15.32 21.12 -6.04
CA LEU A 187 15.24 19.73 -6.52
C LEU A 187 13.78 19.33 -6.76
N ARG A 188 13.42 19.00 -8.00
CA ARG A 188 12.04 18.73 -8.43
C ARG A 188 12.06 17.44 -9.24
N LEU A 189 11.88 16.32 -8.54
CA LEU A 189 12.02 14.97 -9.07
C LEU A 189 10.68 14.40 -9.56
N THR A 190 10.74 13.56 -10.59
CA THR A 190 9.69 12.57 -10.90
C THR A 190 10.25 11.16 -10.79
N ASP A 191 9.37 10.15 -10.73
CA ASP A 191 9.70 8.80 -11.20
C ASP A 191 9.92 8.80 -12.74
N ALA A 192 10.13 7.62 -13.34
CA ALA A 192 10.32 7.47 -14.78
C ALA A 192 9.01 7.29 -15.57
N GLY A 193 7.86 7.61 -14.97
CA GLY A 193 6.54 7.42 -15.59
C GLY A 193 6.32 5.98 -16.06
N SER A 194 5.66 5.81 -17.22
CA SER A 194 5.40 4.48 -17.81
C SER A 194 6.49 4.01 -18.79
N VAL A 195 7.70 4.58 -18.74
CA VAL A 195 8.80 4.18 -19.62
C VAL A 195 9.04 2.67 -19.54
N GLY A 196 9.24 2.06 -20.71
CA GLY A 196 9.43 0.63 -20.88
C GLY A 196 8.19 -0.22 -20.71
N ARG A 197 7.04 0.35 -20.36
CA ARG A 197 5.79 -0.38 -20.19
C ARG A 197 4.92 -0.19 -21.43
N GLU A 198 4.59 -1.30 -22.06
CA GLU A 198 3.65 -1.35 -23.17
C GLU A 198 2.27 -1.77 -22.67
N PRO A 199 1.19 -1.29 -23.31
CA PRO A 199 -0.15 -1.82 -23.05
C PRO A 199 -0.19 -3.32 -23.36
N ASP A 200 -0.63 -4.12 -22.39
CA ASP A 200 -0.82 -5.57 -22.53
C ASP A 200 -2.26 -5.96 -22.20
N PRO A 201 -3.17 -5.91 -23.18
CA PRO A 201 -4.58 -6.21 -22.95
C PRO A 201 -4.84 -7.59 -22.32
N ALA A 202 -3.99 -8.59 -22.61
CA ALA A 202 -4.16 -9.93 -22.08
C ALA A 202 -3.80 -10.00 -20.60
N ALA A 203 -2.70 -9.36 -20.19
CA ALA A 203 -2.30 -9.27 -18.78
C ALA A 203 -3.34 -8.50 -17.95
N PHE A 204 -3.83 -7.36 -18.45
CA PHE A 204 -4.85 -6.56 -17.74
C PHE A 204 -6.20 -7.28 -17.68
N ALA A 205 -6.62 -7.97 -18.74
CA ALA A 205 -7.87 -8.74 -18.75
C ALA A 205 -7.89 -9.89 -17.72
N ALA A 206 -6.72 -10.41 -17.34
CA ALA A 206 -6.62 -11.42 -16.29
C ALA A 206 -6.93 -10.86 -14.88
N GLY A 207 -6.71 -9.56 -14.65
CA GLY A 207 -7.10 -8.84 -13.44
C GLY A 207 -6.50 -9.37 -12.13
N ALA A 208 -5.35 -10.06 -12.18
CA ALA A 208 -4.78 -10.78 -11.05
C ALA A 208 -3.32 -10.43 -10.74
N ASP A 209 -2.68 -9.56 -11.54
CA ASP A 209 -1.28 -9.18 -11.37
C ASP A 209 -1.15 -7.98 -10.42
N TYR A 210 -1.16 -8.26 -9.12
CA TYR A 210 -0.96 -7.29 -8.04
C TYR A 210 0.53 -7.11 -7.65
N ARG A 211 1.47 -7.46 -8.54
CA ARG A 211 2.90 -7.23 -8.30
C ARG A 211 3.24 -5.75 -8.29
N LEU A 212 4.27 -5.39 -7.53
CA LEU A 212 4.72 -4.03 -7.25
C LEU A 212 6.04 -3.66 -7.95
N ASN A 213 6.52 -4.51 -8.87
CA ASN A 213 7.75 -4.24 -9.61
C ASN A 213 7.57 -3.01 -10.54
N THR A 214 8.43 -2.00 -10.35
CA THR A 214 8.41 -0.73 -11.10
C THR A 214 9.51 -0.64 -12.15
N ASP A 215 10.20 -1.73 -12.48
CA ASP A 215 11.35 -1.69 -13.36
C ASP A 215 10.98 -1.24 -14.79
N VAL A 216 11.84 -0.42 -15.39
CA VAL A 216 11.61 0.23 -16.70
C VAL A 216 12.42 -0.39 -17.83
N VAL A 217 13.32 -1.32 -17.52
CA VAL A 217 14.24 -1.95 -18.49
C VAL A 217 13.95 -3.42 -18.72
N SER A 218 13.16 -4.05 -17.86
CA SER A 218 12.91 -5.48 -17.83
C SER A 218 12.33 -6.04 -19.13
N PRO A 219 11.46 -5.33 -19.85
CA PRO A 219 10.96 -5.81 -21.14
C PRO A 219 12.01 -5.91 -22.25
N ALA A 220 13.22 -5.38 -22.05
CA ALA A 220 14.33 -5.49 -23.01
C ALA A 220 15.31 -6.63 -22.70
N LEU A 221 15.12 -7.39 -21.63
CA LEU A 221 16.10 -8.39 -21.24
C LEU A 221 15.94 -9.67 -22.02
N LEU A 222 17.06 -10.35 -22.18
CA LEU A 222 17.12 -11.69 -22.74
C LEU A 222 17.72 -12.65 -21.71
N PRO A 223 17.24 -13.89 -21.63
CA PRO A 223 17.75 -14.88 -20.69
C PRO A 223 19.17 -15.37 -21.03
N GLN A 224 19.69 -14.99 -22.19
CA GLN A 224 21.01 -15.37 -22.71
C GLN A 224 21.58 -14.23 -23.57
N THR A 225 22.86 -14.34 -23.94
CA THR A 225 23.54 -13.42 -24.88
C THR A 225 22.67 -13.16 -26.13
N PRO A 226 22.47 -11.89 -26.56
CA PRO A 226 23.21 -10.68 -26.18
C PRO A 226 22.76 -10.00 -24.87
N TRP A 227 21.95 -10.67 -24.03
CA TRP A 227 21.45 -10.22 -22.71
C TRP A 227 20.44 -9.07 -22.75
N VAL A 228 20.50 -8.23 -23.78
CA VAL A 228 19.58 -7.12 -24.00
C VAL A 228 19.13 -7.09 -25.46
N ASP A 229 17.84 -6.94 -25.70
CA ASP A 229 17.22 -6.72 -27.01
C ASP A 229 17.41 -5.27 -27.45
N ALA A 230 18.26 -5.06 -28.46
CA ALA A 230 18.57 -3.72 -28.98
C ALA A 230 17.34 -2.98 -29.53
N GLY A 231 16.36 -3.69 -30.09
CA GLY A 231 15.12 -3.10 -30.57
C GLY A 231 14.24 -2.62 -29.43
N ALA A 232 14.17 -3.38 -28.33
CA ALA A 232 13.49 -2.97 -27.11
C ALA A 232 14.16 -1.77 -26.46
N VAL A 233 15.50 -1.75 -26.38
CA VAL A 233 16.28 -0.59 -25.88
C VAL A 233 15.98 0.66 -26.70
N ALA A 234 15.95 0.57 -28.03
CA ALA A 234 15.64 1.72 -28.88
C ALA A 234 14.24 2.28 -28.62
N ARG A 235 13.24 1.40 -28.39
CA ARG A 235 11.88 1.81 -28.01
C ARG A 235 11.85 2.48 -26.64
N ILE A 236 12.47 1.85 -25.63
CA ILE A 236 12.58 2.41 -24.26
C ILE A 236 13.28 3.77 -24.30
N GLY A 237 14.35 3.90 -25.07
CA GLY A 237 15.08 5.15 -25.23
C GLY A 237 14.24 6.28 -25.84
N ALA A 238 13.40 5.96 -26.84
CA ALA A 238 12.47 6.94 -27.39
C ALA A 238 11.42 7.39 -26.37
N GLN A 239 10.88 6.45 -25.57
CA GLN A 239 9.93 6.74 -24.51
C GLN A 239 10.54 7.57 -23.40
N PHE A 240 11.77 7.23 -22.97
CA PHE A 240 12.51 7.97 -21.95
C PHE A 240 12.76 9.42 -22.39
N ARG A 241 13.17 9.65 -23.64
CA ARG A 241 13.31 11.00 -24.20
C ARG A 241 12.00 11.78 -24.17
N GLN A 242 10.90 11.17 -24.62
CA GLN A 242 9.57 11.79 -24.58
C GLN A 242 9.18 12.17 -23.15
N PHE A 243 9.41 11.28 -22.19
CA PHE A 243 9.10 11.53 -20.78
C PHE A 243 9.96 12.66 -20.20
N VAL A 244 11.29 12.64 -20.38
CA VAL A 244 12.20 13.71 -19.94
C VAL A 244 11.78 15.05 -20.54
N ASP A 245 11.51 15.11 -21.83
CA ASP A 245 11.08 16.34 -22.51
C ASP A 245 9.77 16.89 -21.92
N HIS A 246 8.82 16.01 -21.59
CA HIS A 246 7.56 16.36 -20.97
C HIS A 246 7.74 16.86 -19.53
N SER A 247 8.53 16.15 -18.72
CA SER A 247 8.82 16.50 -17.33
C SER A 247 9.55 17.86 -17.21
N VAL A 248 10.56 18.11 -18.04
CA VAL A 248 11.26 19.41 -18.07
C VAL A 248 10.30 20.54 -18.45
N ALA A 249 9.39 20.31 -19.41
CA ALA A 249 8.40 21.31 -19.79
C ALA A 249 7.37 21.62 -18.68
N GLN A 250 7.21 20.74 -17.69
CA GLN A 250 6.40 20.98 -16.49
C GLN A 250 7.22 21.54 -15.31
N GLY A 251 8.52 21.74 -15.48
CA GLY A 251 9.41 22.37 -14.50
C GLY A 251 10.21 21.41 -13.63
N TYR A 252 10.18 20.10 -13.90
CA TYR A 252 11.00 19.12 -13.19
C TYR A 252 12.46 19.15 -13.67
N ASN A 253 13.39 18.94 -12.74
CA ASN A 253 14.84 18.94 -12.98
C ASN A 253 15.55 17.73 -12.36
N GLY A 254 14.80 16.70 -11.95
CA GLY A 254 15.34 15.43 -11.50
C GLY A 254 14.43 14.26 -11.92
N ILE A 255 15.03 13.08 -12.08
CA ILE A 255 14.33 11.83 -12.40
C ILE A 255 14.91 10.69 -11.58
N VAL A 256 14.03 9.83 -11.09
CA VAL A 256 14.36 8.60 -10.38
C VAL A 256 14.11 7.41 -11.29
N VAL A 257 15.12 6.55 -11.47
CA VAL A 257 15.06 5.36 -12.33
C VAL A 257 15.43 4.12 -11.50
N PRO A 258 14.64 3.04 -11.50
CA PRO A 258 15.00 1.81 -10.79
C PRO A 258 16.32 1.21 -11.29
N GLY A 259 17.13 0.70 -10.37
CA GLY A 259 18.30 -0.12 -10.64
C GLY A 259 19.50 0.15 -9.73
N PHE A 260 20.26 -0.89 -9.45
CA PHE A 260 21.58 -0.82 -8.82
C PHE A 260 22.44 -2.02 -9.23
N LEU A 261 22.17 -3.21 -8.67
CA LEU A 261 22.97 -4.43 -8.85
C LEU A 261 23.08 -4.88 -10.32
N GLU A 262 22.10 -4.49 -11.12
CA GLU A 262 22.00 -4.71 -12.56
C GLU A 262 23.15 -4.11 -13.37
N TYR A 263 23.79 -3.09 -12.84
CA TYR A 263 24.81 -2.30 -13.52
C TYR A 263 26.20 -2.53 -12.93
N VAL A 264 26.37 -3.58 -12.11
CA VAL A 264 27.58 -3.80 -11.31
C VAL A 264 28.08 -5.23 -11.47
N THR A 265 29.40 -5.37 -11.60
CA THR A 265 30.11 -6.64 -11.74
C THR A 265 30.87 -7.06 -10.49
N PHE A 266 31.02 -6.15 -9.50
CA PHE A 266 31.86 -6.35 -8.30
C PHE A 266 33.33 -6.66 -8.63
N ALA A 267 33.85 -6.10 -9.74
CA ALA A 267 35.21 -6.36 -10.21
C ALA A 267 36.30 -5.89 -9.23
N LYS A 268 35.95 -5.01 -8.28
CA LYS A 268 36.86 -4.49 -7.24
C LYS A 268 36.85 -5.32 -5.95
N VAL A 269 36.08 -6.40 -5.88
CA VAL A 269 36.01 -7.25 -4.69
C VAL A 269 36.93 -8.46 -4.84
N GLY A 270 37.87 -8.61 -3.91
CA GLY A 270 38.83 -9.72 -3.92
C GLY A 270 39.73 -9.70 -5.16
N ASP A 271 39.70 -10.77 -5.94
CA ASP A 271 40.43 -10.92 -7.21
C ASP A 271 39.60 -10.49 -8.45
N GLY A 272 38.43 -9.87 -8.23
CA GLY A 272 37.48 -9.50 -9.27
C GLY A 272 36.53 -10.63 -9.70
N HIS A 273 36.69 -11.84 -9.16
CA HIS A 273 35.82 -13.00 -9.38
C HIS A 273 35.27 -13.60 -8.08
N ALA A 274 35.45 -12.91 -6.96
CA ALA A 274 35.07 -13.41 -5.64
C ALA A 274 33.55 -13.49 -5.45
N VAL A 275 32.82 -12.47 -5.94
CA VAL A 275 31.35 -12.40 -5.90
C VAL A 275 30.75 -13.19 -7.06
N TYR A 276 31.12 -12.82 -8.29
CA TYR A 276 30.71 -13.50 -9.52
C TYR A 276 31.88 -14.32 -10.08
N PRO A 277 31.82 -15.66 -10.03
CA PRO A 277 32.88 -16.51 -10.55
C PRO A 277 33.18 -16.26 -12.04
N ALA A 278 34.36 -16.70 -12.50
CA ALA A 278 34.70 -16.61 -13.92
C ALA A 278 33.67 -17.33 -14.80
N GLY A 279 33.13 -16.62 -15.79
CA GLY A 279 32.06 -17.12 -16.68
C GLY A 279 30.64 -16.99 -16.12
N ASP A 280 30.46 -16.36 -14.96
CA ASP A 280 29.13 -16.05 -14.43
C ASP A 280 28.38 -15.06 -15.33
N PRO A 281 27.14 -15.37 -15.76
CA PRO A 281 26.38 -14.53 -16.68
C PRO A 281 26.05 -13.14 -16.13
N HIS A 282 26.08 -12.92 -14.81
CA HIS A 282 25.81 -11.61 -14.20
C HIS A 282 26.80 -10.55 -14.67
N VAL A 283 28.07 -10.90 -14.88
CA VAL A 283 29.11 -9.98 -15.32
C VAL A 283 28.84 -9.49 -16.74
N ASP A 284 28.58 -10.42 -17.67
CA ASP A 284 28.32 -10.09 -19.07
C ASP A 284 26.97 -9.36 -19.23
N ARG A 285 25.96 -9.74 -18.44
CA ARG A 285 24.67 -9.05 -18.39
C ARG A 285 24.82 -7.62 -17.88
N ALA A 286 25.54 -7.39 -16.77
CA ALA A 286 25.73 -6.05 -16.22
C ALA A 286 26.46 -5.12 -17.20
N ARG A 287 27.49 -5.62 -17.88
CA ARG A 287 28.18 -4.88 -18.95
C ARG A 287 27.26 -4.55 -20.12
N ALA A 288 26.42 -5.51 -20.54
CA ALA A 288 25.44 -5.27 -21.59
C ALA A 288 24.40 -4.23 -21.17
N MET A 289 23.93 -4.25 -19.91
CA MET A 289 23.01 -3.28 -19.34
C MET A 289 23.60 -1.86 -19.32
N VAL A 290 24.84 -1.70 -18.82
CA VAL A 290 25.56 -0.41 -18.84
C VAL A 290 25.71 0.12 -20.27
N ALA A 291 26.14 -0.72 -21.20
CA ALA A 291 26.32 -0.33 -22.60
C ALA A 291 25.01 0.07 -23.29
N ALA A 292 23.92 -0.64 -22.99
CA ALA A 292 22.62 -0.41 -23.62
C ALA A 292 21.88 0.80 -23.03
N PHE A 293 21.83 0.92 -21.69
CA PHE A 293 20.98 1.89 -21.00
C PHE A 293 21.72 3.13 -20.49
N GLY A 294 23.05 3.08 -20.34
CA GLY A 294 23.85 4.27 -20.02
C GLY A 294 23.59 5.45 -20.97
N PRO A 295 23.63 5.25 -22.31
CA PRO A 295 23.28 6.31 -23.27
C PRO A 295 21.81 6.74 -23.23
N VAL A 296 20.89 5.87 -22.82
CA VAL A 296 19.46 6.20 -22.70
C VAL A 296 19.26 7.19 -21.55
N PHE A 297 19.79 6.88 -20.37
CA PHE A 297 19.60 7.71 -19.18
C PHE A 297 20.40 9.00 -19.24
N ARG A 298 21.58 9.02 -19.89
CA ARG A 298 22.39 10.24 -20.08
C ARG A 298 21.65 11.37 -20.78
N TYR A 299 20.62 11.08 -21.58
CA TYR A 299 19.79 12.12 -22.18
C TYR A 299 19.14 13.05 -21.14
N ALA A 300 18.84 12.56 -19.93
CA ALA A 300 18.33 13.40 -18.85
C ALA A 300 19.35 14.50 -18.47
N GLU A 301 20.63 14.15 -18.31
CA GLU A 301 21.71 15.09 -18.01
C GLU A 301 21.87 16.15 -19.13
N GLU A 302 21.83 15.73 -20.40
CA GLU A 302 21.88 16.63 -21.56
C GLU A 302 20.78 17.69 -21.50
N MET A 303 19.60 17.29 -21.01
CA MET A 303 18.43 18.14 -20.80
C MET A 303 18.45 18.93 -19.48
N GLY A 304 19.46 18.72 -18.62
CA GLY A 304 19.61 19.40 -17.33
C GLY A 304 18.78 18.78 -16.21
N VAL A 305 18.43 17.51 -16.36
CA VAL A 305 17.69 16.71 -15.38
C VAL A 305 18.68 15.81 -14.64
N LYS A 306 18.70 15.92 -13.31
CA LYS A 306 19.51 15.07 -12.45
C LYS A 306 19.01 13.63 -12.45
N VAL A 307 19.89 12.64 -12.48
CA VAL A 307 19.54 11.22 -12.52
C VAL A 307 19.86 10.55 -11.19
N PHE A 308 18.83 10.02 -10.53
CA PHE A 308 18.97 9.19 -9.34
C PHE A 308 18.57 7.76 -9.66
N LEU A 309 19.41 6.80 -9.30
CA LEU A 309 19.06 5.38 -9.41
C LEU A 309 18.36 4.91 -8.12
N LEU A 310 17.30 4.10 -8.20
CA LEU A 310 16.53 3.63 -7.03
C LEU A 310 16.79 2.15 -6.75
N THR A 311 17.05 1.80 -5.50
CA THR A 311 17.18 0.41 -5.06
C THR A 311 16.61 0.16 -3.67
N ASP A 312 16.09 -1.05 -3.47
CA ASP A 312 15.62 -1.56 -2.19
C ASP A 312 16.74 -2.32 -1.49
N MET A 313 17.25 -1.77 -0.38
CA MET A 313 18.31 -2.39 0.41
C MET A 313 17.71 -3.32 1.49
N LEU A 314 18.20 -4.54 1.66
CA LEU A 314 19.43 -5.10 1.06
C LEU A 314 19.15 -5.84 -0.25
N ALA A 315 19.61 -5.30 -1.38
CA ALA A 315 19.54 -5.96 -2.68
C ALA A 315 20.58 -7.09 -2.75
N VAL A 316 20.21 -8.25 -3.29
CA VAL A 316 21.09 -9.42 -3.47
C VAL A 316 20.83 -10.15 -4.78
N SER A 317 21.84 -10.88 -5.26
CA SER A 317 21.74 -11.97 -6.23
C SER A 317 22.19 -13.29 -5.57
N PRO A 318 21.85 -14.47 -6.11
CA PRO A 318 22.26 -15.74 -5.51
C PRO A 318 23.78 -15.89 -5.32
N PRO A 319 24.64 -15.50 -6.29
CA PRO A 319 26.10 -15.53 -6.08
C PRO A 319 26.58 -14.56 -5.00
N LEU A 320 26.00 -13.34 -4.94
CA LEU A 320 26.33 -12.35 -3.92
C LEU A 320 25.95 -12.83 -2.51
N GLU A 321 24.74 -13.37 -2.34
CA GLU A 321 24.29 -13.93 -1.07
C GLU A 321 25.17 -15.11 -0.63
N ALA A 322 25.57 -15.98 -1.57
CA ALA A 322 26.51 -17.07 -1.29
C ALA A 322 27.89 -16.55 -0.87
N TYR A 323 28.39 -15.48 -1.50
CA TYR A 323 29.65 -14.83 -1.14
C TYR A 323 29.60 -14.22 0.27
N LEU A 324 28.55 -13.45 0.58
CA LEU A 324 28.34 -12.84 1.90
C LEU A 324 28.21 -13.91 2.99
N THR A 325 27.49 -15.00 2.69
CA THR A 325 27.38 -16.15 3.62
C THR A 325 28.75 -16.75 3.94
N ARG A 326 29.62 -16.94 2.95
CA ARG A 326 30.97 -17.49 3.16
C ARG A 326 31.91 -16.55 3.90
N THR A 327 31.81 -15.24 3.65
CA THR A 327 32.80 -14.26 4.10
C THR A 327 32.40 -13.53 5.39
N VAL A 328 31.11 -13.22 5.53
CA VAL A 328 30.53 -12.53 6.68
C VAL A 328 29.87 -13.51 7.65
N GLY A 329 29.37 -14.64 7.16
CA GLY A 329 28.61 -15.63 7.95
C GLY A 329 27.09 -15.51 7.79
N GLY A 330 26.63 -14.66 6.87
CA GLY A 330 25.22 -14.42 6.58
C GLY A 330 24.98 -13.00 6.06
N LEU A 331 23.75 -12.51 6.19
CA LEU A 331 23.35 -11.13 5.88
C LEU A 331 23.38 -10.24 7.13
N ASP A 332 24.50 -10.25 7.87
CA ASP A 332 24.68 -9.39 9.04
C ASP A 332 24.95 -7.95 8.58
N VAL A 333 23.89 -7.16 8.49
CA VAL A 333 23.91 -5.75 8.08
C VAL A 333 24.55 -4.81 9.10
N THR A 334 25.03 -5.33 10.23
CA THR A 334 25.85 -4.56 11.18
C THR A 334 27.35 -4.79 10.98
N ASP A 335 27.74 -5.81 10.22
CA ASP A 335 29.14 -6.11 9.94
C ASP A 335 29.68 -5.21 8.80
N PRO A 336 30.74 -4.41 9.04
CA PRO A 336 31.30 -3.52 8.01
C PRO A 336 31.86 -4.28 6.79
N ARG A 337 32.22 -5.57 6.93
CA ARG A 337 32.71 -6.39 5.80
C ARG A 337 31.63 -6.62 4.75
N LEU A 338 30.35 -6.66 5.16
CA LEU A 338 29.23 -6.72 4.22
C LEU A 338 29.18 -5.42 3.42
N TRP A 339 29.19 -4.27 4.11
CA TRP A 339 29.07 -2.97 3.48
C TRP A 339 30.25 -2.64 2.56
N ALA A 340 31.47 -3.09 2.86
CA ALA A 340 32.62 -2.93 1.96
C ALA A 340 32.38 -3.51 0.55
N VAL A 341 31.59 -4.59 0.42
CA VAL A 341 31.19 -5.17 -0.87
C VAL A 341 30.27 -4.21 -1.63
N TYR A 342 29.29 -3.63 -0.94
CA TYR A 342 28.35 -2.67 -1.51
C TYR A 342 29.02 -1.33 -1.85
N GLN A 343 29.99 -0.88 -1.06
CA GLN A 343 30.83 0.28 -1.36
C GLN A 343 31.63 0.07 -2.66
N ALA A 344 32.26 -1.11 -2.81
CA ALA A 344 32.96 -1.46 -4.04
C ALA A 344 32.04 -1.47 -5.26
N GLY A 345 30.82 -2.00 -5.12
CA GLY A 345 29.81 -1.98 -6.16
C GLY A 345 29.29 -0.57 -6.48
N LEU A 346 29.03 0.25 -5.46
CA LEU A 346 28.58 1.63 -5.64
C LEU A 346 29.66 2.50 -6.31
N ALA A 347 30.93 2.34 -5.93
CA ALA A 347 32.05 3.00 -6.60
C ALA A 347 32.16 2.58 -8.08
N GLU A 348 31.99 1.29 -8.37
CA GLU A 348 31.96 0.78 -9.76
C GLU A 348 30.78 1.36 -10.56
N LEU A 349 29.60 1.49 -9.95
CA LEU A 349 28.42 2.09 -10.58
C LEU A 349 28.70 3.54 -11.00
N PHE A 350 29.22 4.36 -10.08
CA PHE A 350 29.53 5.77 -10.37
C PHE A 350 30.65 5.94 -11.40
N GLU A 351 31.61 5.03 -11.45
CA GLU A 351 32.62 5.03 -12.51
C GLU A 351 32.05 4.64 -13.87
N SER A 352 31.15 3.66 -13.89
CA SER A 352 30.56 3.12 -15.13
C SER A 352 29.48 4.05 -15.71
N LEU A 353 28.78 4.78 -14.85
CA LEU A 353 27.70 5.71 -15.19
C LEU A 353 27.97 7.09 -14.55
N PRO A 354 29.00 7.83 -15.00
CA PRO A 354 29.45 9.05 -14.31
C PRO A 354 28.44 10.20 -14.32
N PHE A 355 27.42 10.15 -15.19
CA PHE A 355 26.33 11.13 -15.28
C PHE A 355 25.24 10.94 -14.22
N VAL A 356 25.26 9.83 -13.47
CA VAL A 356 24.30 9.59 -12.38
C VAL A 356 24.67 10.51 -11.23
N ASP A 357 23.73 11.35 -10.77
CA ASP A 357 23.92 12.32 -9.68
C ASP A 357 23.85 11.66 -8.29
N GLY A 358 23.24 10.48 -8.18
CA GLY A 358 23.06 9.84 -6.89
C GLY A 358 22.29 8.51 -6.90
N LEU A 359 22.09 7.99 -5.70
CA LEU A 359 21.32 6.78 -5.43
C LEU A 359 20.20 7.12 -4.42
N MET A 360 18.99 6.70 -4.74
CA MET A 360 17.85 6.68 -3.83
C MET A 360 17.74 5.28 -3.23
N VAL A 361 17.74 5.20 -1.91
CA VAL A 361 17.65 3.94 -1.18
C VAL A 361 16.39 3.90 -0.32
N ARG A 362 15.69 2.77 -0.38
CA ARG A 362 14.61 2.43 0.55
C ARG A 362 15.00 1.17 1.31
N VAL A 363 14.55 1.10 2.57
CA VAL A 363 14.61 -0.12 3.39
C VAL A 363 13.19 -0.46 3.84
N GLY A 364 12.89 -1.74 4.05
CA GLY A 364 11.58 -2.15 4.57
C GLY A 364 10.53 -2.52 3.52
N GLU A 365 10.88 -2.56 2.23
CA GLU A 365 10.10 -3.24 1.20
C GLU A 365 10.95 -4.29 0.47
N GLY A 366 10.34 -5.43 0.15
CA GLY A 366 10.99 -6.53 -0.53
C GLY A 366 10.15 -7.80 -0.57
N GLY A 367 10.73 -8.87 -1.12
CA GLY A 367 10.04 -10.15 -1.33
C GLY A 367 9.48 -10.33 -2.74
N GLU A 368 8.76 -11.45 -2.93
CA GLU A 368 8.33 -11.96 -4.25
C GLU A 368 7.44 -10.98 -5.04
N VAL A 369 6.73 -10.06 -4.38
CA VAL A 369 5.87 -9.07 -5.07
C VAL A 369 6.66 -8.06 -5.89
N TYR A 370 7.96 -7.91 -5.65
CA TYR A 370 8.87 -7.08 -6.45
C TYR A 370 9.69 -7.89 -7.46
N ALA A 371 9.52 -9.22 -7.53
CA ALA A 371 10.28 -10.07 -8.45
C ALA A 371 9.94 -9.76 -9.92
N ALA A 372 10.96 -9.83 -10.78
CA ALA A 372 10.82 -9.75 -12.23
C ALA A 372 11.12 -11.11 -12.88
N ASP A 373 10.35 -11.47 -13.90
CA ASP A 373 10.55 -12.72 -14.63
C ASP A 373 11.89 -12.72 -15.38
N GLY A 374 12.67 -13.80 -15.30
CA GLY A 374 14.00 -13.88 -15.93
C GLY A 374 15.10 -13.05 -15.22
N TRP A 375 14.83 -12.66 -13.97
CA TRP A 375 15.69 -11.82 -13.15
C TRP A 375 15.78 -12.43 -11.74
N ASP A 376 16.97 -12.80 -11.29
CA ASP A 376 17.19 -13.47 -10.00
C ASP A 376 17.70 -12.54 -8.89
N TYR A 377 17.73 -11.23 -9.14
CA TYR A 377 17.95 -10.24 -8.09
C TYR A 377 16.69 -10.08 -7.23
N SER A 378 16.89 -9.90 -5.94
CA SER A 378 15.82 -9.70 -4.96
C SER A 378 16.27 -8.75 -3.85
N SER A 379 15.34 -8.21 -3.08
CA SER A 379 15.64 -7.44 -1.86
C SER A 379 15.25 -8.22 -0.61
N LYS A 380 16.04 -8.05 0.46
CA LYS A 380 15.84 -8.71 1.76
C LYS A 380 15.49 -7.69 2.83
N LEU A 381 14.48 -8.00 3.62
CA LEU A 381 14.01 -7.21 4.77
C LEU A 381 14.89 -7.42 6.02
N VAL A 382 16.18 -7.07 5.92
CA VAL A 382 17.18 -7.31 6.98
C VAL A 382 17.72 -6.03 7.63
N VAL A 383 17.54 -4.86 7.02
CA VAL A 383 17.87 -3.56 7.63
C VAL A 383 16.69 -3.10 8.50
N THR A 384 16.66 -3.58 9.74
CA THR A 384 15.47 -3.48 10.61
C THR A 384 15.75 -2.85 11.98
N THR A 385 16.96 -2.32 12.20
CA THR A 385 17.39 -1.69 13.47
C THR A 385 18.11 -0.37 13.22
N ASP A 386 18.14 0.52 14.21
CA ASP A 386 18.82 1.82 14.15
C ASP A 386 20.31 1.65 13.78
N ALA A 387 20.96 0.65 14.38
CA ALA A 387 22.36 0.33 14.13
C ALA A 387 22.58 -0.10 12.66
N SER A 388 21.69 -0.93 12.12
CA SER A 388 21.78 -1.38 10.72
C SER A 388 21.52 -0.24 9.72
N VAL A 389 20.56 0.66 9.99
CA VAL A 389 20.30 1.83 9.14
C VAL A 389 21.52 2.76 9.15
N ARG A 390 22.07 3.08 10.33
CA ARG A 390 23.26 3.92 10.44
C ARG A 390 24.50 3.28 9.81
N ALA A 391 24.68 1.96 9.93
CA ALA A 391 25.79 1.24 9.29
C ALA A 391 25.70 1.33 7.77
N MET A 392 24.51 1.08 7.20
CA MET A 392 24.24 1.25 5.77
C MET A 392 24.53 2.67 5.31
N LEU A 393 23.91 3.68 5.95
CA LEU A 393 24.02 5.07 5.53
C LEU A 393 25.46 5.56 5.57
N ARG A 394 26.24 5.25 6.62
CA ARG A 394 27.67 5.62 6.68
C ARG A 394 28.43 5.06 5.48
N ALA A 395 28.30 3.76 5.22
CA ALA A 395 29.06 3.13 4.16
C ALA A 395 28.71 3.70 2.76
N LEU A 396 27.42 3.87 2.49
CA LEU A 396 26.96 4.41 1.21
C LEU A 396 27.36 5.89 1.05
N LEU A 397 27.25 6.69 2.11
CA LEU A 397 27.64 8.10 2.09
C LEU A 397 29.15 8.30 1.96
N ASP A 398 29.97 7.49 2.62
CA ASP A 398 31.43 7.54 2.48
C ASP A 398 31.82 7.38 0.99
N THR A 399 31.20 6.42 0.30
CA THR A 399 31.44 6.17 -1.13
C THR A 399 30.88 7.29 -2.01
N ALA A 400 29.68 7.79 -1.66
CA ALA A 400 29.04 8.88 -2.40
C ALA A 400 29.84 10.18 -2.29
N ALA A 401 30.41 10.49 -1.12
CA ALA A 401 31.25 11.65 -0.89
C ALA A 401 32.55 11.60 -1.69
N GLU A 402 33.21 10.43 -1.80
CA GLU A 402 34.39 10.26 -2.65
C GLU A 402 34.09 10.53 -4.14
N ALA A 403 32.87 10.22 -4.58
CA ALA A 403 32.42 10.44 -5.94
C ALA A 403 31.76 11.82 -6.17
N ASP A 404 31.53 12.63 -5.13
CA ASP A 404 30.68 13.85 -5.15
C ASP A 404 29.27 13.55 -5.68
N ARG A 405 28.58 12.61 -5.01
CA ARG A 405 27.24 12.12 -5.36
C ARG A 405 26.31 12.17 -4.16
N GLU A 406 25.01 12.28 -4.43
CA GLU A 406 23.97 12.48 -3.43
C GLU A 406 23.29 11.15 -3.07
N MET A 407 23.05 10.89 -1.78
CA MET A 407 22.23 9.77 -1.30
C MET A 407 20.87 10.27 -0.86
N VAL A 408 19.81 9.76 -1.51
CA VAL A 408 18.43 10.02 -1.09
C VAL A 408 17.93 8.83 -0.27
N PHE A 409 17.81 9.00 1.04
CA PHE A 409 17.22 7.98 1.91
C PHE A 409 15.72 8.17 2.04
N ARG A 410 14.95 7.20 1.55
CA ARG A 410 13.50 7.16 1.72
C ARG A 410 13.16 6.61 3.10
N THR A 411 12.41 7.37 3.89
CA THR A 411 12.02 6.93 5.24
C THR A 411 10.90 5.90 5.24
N TRP A 412 10.30 5.59 4.09
CA TRP A 412 9.23 4.60 3.93
C TRP A 412 9.70 3.18 4.26
N THR A 413 9.69 2.87 5.56
CA THR A 413 10.05 1.58 6.17
C THR A 413 8.77 0.94 6.71
N VAL A 414 8.25 -0.09 6.06
CA VAL A 414 6.91 -0.64 6.40
C VAL A 414 7.01 -1.59 7.59
N GLY A 415 6.73 -1.14 8.82
CA GLY A 415 6.34 -1.96 9.98
C GLY A 415 7.30 -3.05 10.49
N VAL A 416 8.45 -3.27 9.83
CA VAL A 416 9.38 -4.35 10.16
C VAL A 416 10.51 -3.85 11.06
N GLY A 417 10.60 -4.44 12.26
CA GLY A 417 11.67 -4.17 13.24
C GLY A 417 11.54 -2.83 13.96
N ALA A 418 12.63 -2.41 14.61
CA ALA A 418 12.67 -1.20 15.45
C ALA A 418 12.55 0.10 14.64
N VAL A 419 12.71 0.04 13.31
CA VAL A 419 12.65 1.19 12.41
C VAL A 419 11.37 1.21 11.57
N GLY A 420 10.41 0.33 11.83
CA GLY A 420 9.20 0.14 11.02
C GLY A 420 8.19 1.30 11.05
N ASP A 421 8.38 2.29 11.91
CA ASP A 421 7.56 3.51 12.00
C ASP A 421 8.38 4.78 11.70
N LEU A 422 9.59 4.65 11.14
CA LEU A 422 10.48 5.76 10.83
C LEU A 422 9.82 6.83 9.92
N HIS A 423 8.89 6.41 9.07
CA HIS A 423 8.15 7.29 8.17
C HIS A 423 7.01 8.05 8.85
N THR A 424 6.54 7.65 10.03
CA THR A 424 5.36 8.23 10.70
C THR A 424 5.65 8.74 12.10
N ASN A 425 6.77 8.38 12.72
CA ASN A 425 7.07 8.71 14.10
C ASN A 425 8.31 9.64 14.23
N PRO A 426 8.13 10.90 14.67
CA PRO A 426 9.24 11.82 14.90
C PRO A 426 10.27 11.36 15.95
N GLU A 427 9.86 10.59 16.96
CA GLU A 427 10.80 10.04 17.96
C GLU A 427 11.69 8.96 17.34
N SER A 428 11.11 8.03 16.59
CA SER A 428 11.85 7.03 15.83
C SER A 428 12.77 7.69 14.79
N TYR A 429 12.31 8.76 14.13
CA TYR A 429 13.13 9.57 13.24
C TYR A 429 14.38 10.14 13.93
N GLU A 430 14.20 10.79 15.08
CA GLU A 430 15.31 11.37 15.84
C GLU A 430 16.23 10.28 16.41
N GLN A 431 15.69 9.14 16.85
CA GLN A 431 16.49 8.02 17.33
C GLN A 431 17.40 7.45 16.23
N VAL A 432 16.85 7.23 15.04
CA VAL A 432 17.57 6.59 13.93
C VAL A 432 18.51 7.58 13.22
N LEU A 433 18.11 8.84 13.00
CA LEU A 433 18.84 9.81 12.19
C LEU A 433 19.40 11.00 12.99
N GLY A 434 18.97 11.21 14.25
CA GLY A 434 19.47 12.30 15.08
C GLY A 434 21.00 12.29 15.21
N GLY A 435 21.61 13.47 15.10
CA GLY A 435 23.06 13.67 15.12
C GLY A 435 23.83 13.00 13.96
N PHE A 436 23.13 12.57 12.90
CA PHE A 436 23.73 12.00 11.70
C PHE A 436 23.83 13.06 10.59
N ASP A 437 24.87 13.89 10.63
CA ASP A 437 25.01 14.99 9.68
C ASP A 437 25.98 14.64 8.54
N ASP A 438 25.47 14.60 7.31
CA ASP A 438 26.27 14.50 6.08
C ASP A 438 25.70 15.43 5.00
N PRO A 439 26.51 16.25 4.30
CA PRO A 439 26.03 17.15 3.27
C PRO A 439 25.44 16.44 2.05
N HIS A 440 25.83 15.20 1.76
CA HIS A 440 25.32 14.39 0.63
C HIS A 440 24.06 13.60 0.99
N LEU A 441 23.54 13.70 2.22
CA LEU A 441 22.32 13.02 2.62
C LEU A 441 21.09 13.91 2.43
N ILE A 442 20.16 13.42 1.60
CA ILE A 442 18.81 13.96 1.44
C ILE A 442 17.82 12.94 2.00
N VAL A 443 16.91 13.37 2.86
CA VAL A 443 15.87 12.49 3.40
C VAL A 443 14.54 12.75 2.71
N SER A 444 13.96 11.68 2.17
CA SER A 444 12.71 11.68 1.41
C SER A 444 11.56 11.10 2.22
N THR A 445 10.45 11.82 2.32
CA THR A 445 9.28 11.40 3.10
C THR A 445 7.97 11.85 2.47
N LYS A 446 6.98 10.95 2.45
CA LYS A 446 5.61 11.22 1.98
C LYS A 446 4.98 12.40 2.72
N TYR A 447 4.23 13.24 1.99
CA TYR A 447 3.55 14.40 2.58
C TYR A 447 2.50 13.99 3.65
N SER A 448 1.93 12.79 3.51
CA SER A 448 0.96 12.20 4.44
C SER A 448 1.65 11.36 5.51
N LEU A 449 1.04 11.31 6.70
CA LEU A 449 1.44 10.41 7.78
C LEU A 449 0.99 8.97 7.47
N GLY A 450 1.71 8.29 6.58
CA GLY A 450 1.39 6.95 6.08
C GLY A 450 1.41 6.89 4.54
N ASP A 451 0.60 6.03 3.96
CA ASP A 451 0.67 5.68 2.54
C ASP A 451 -0.28 6.48 1.64
N PHE A 452 -0.07 7.79 1.56
CA PHE A 452 -0.78 8.71 0.67
C PHE A 452 -2.30 8.81 0.80
N TYR A 453 -3.02 7.93 1.51
CA TYR A 453 -4.48 7.98 1.64
C TYR A 453 -5.01 9.37 2.01
N SER A 454 -6.17 9.71 1.46
CA SER A 454 -6.97 10.82 1.99
C SER A 454 -7.38 10.49 3.43
N HIS A 455 -7.68 11.52 4.23
CA HIS A 455 -7.92 11.42 5.67
C HIS A 455 -6.70 11.10 6.55
N LEU A 456 -5.49 10.95 5.98
CA LEU A 456 -4.28 10.95 6.79
C LEU A 456 -3.87 12.39 7.15
N PRO A 457 -3.34 12.62 8.38
CA PRO A 457 -2.68 13.87 8.72
C PRO A 457 -1.49 14.17 7.81
N LEU A 458 -1.04 15.43 7.80
CA LEU A 458 0.28 15.76 7.26
C LEU A 458 1.38 15.09 8.09
N ASN A 459 2.46 14.69 7.42
CA ASN A 459 3.54 13.94 8.06
C ASN A 459 4.38 14.83 8.97
N THR A 460 4.30 14.60 10.28
CA THR A 460 5.00 15.41 11.28
C THR A 460 6.51 15.17 11.31
N THR A 461 7.03 14.09 10.71
CA THR A 461 8.48 13.90 10.58
C THR A 461 9.12 14.95 9.67
N LEU A 462 8.36 15.54 8.74
CA LEU A 462 8.83 16.60 7.84
C LEU A 462 9.03 17.96 8.55
N THR A 463 8.48 18.13 9.75
CA THR A 463 8.63 19.38 10.53
C THR A 463 9.76 19.31 11.56
N THR A 464 10.55 18.22 11.57
CA THR A 464 11.62 17.96 12.53
C THR A 464 12.93 17.55 11.85
N GLY A 465 14.02 17.45 12.62
CA GLY A 465 15.35 17.04 12.16
C GLY A 465 16.19 18.12 11.48
N GLY A 466 17.50 17.87 11.34
CA GLY A 466 18.48 18.81 10.77
C GLY A 466 18.87 18.60 9.29
N HIS A 467 18.39 17.53 8.68
CA HIS A 467 18.81 17.03 7.37
C HIS A 467 18.18 17.80 6.20
N ARG A 468 18.76 17.72 5.00
CA ARG A 468 18.12 18.17 3.75
C ARG A 468 16.89 17.32 3.46
N ARG A 469 15.78 17.93 3.05
CA ARG A 469 14.47 17.26 2.94
C ARG A 469 13.87 17.39 1.55
N ILE A 470 13.30 16.28 1.06
CA ILE A 470 12.34 16.30 -0.03
C ILE A 470 10.99 15.72 0.41
N VAL A 471 9.91 16.28 -0.13
CA VAL A 471 8.54 15.84 0.12
C VAL A 471 8.08 14.93 -1.02
N GLU A 472 7.65 13.70 -0.72
CA GLU A 472 7.07 12.80 -1.73
C GLU A 472 5.57 13.13 -1.92
N PHE A 473 5.14 13.17 -3.18
CA PHE A 473 3.76 13.33 -3.63
C PHE A 473 3.40 12.21 -4.62
N GLN A 474 2.12 11.88 -4.74
CA GLN A 474 1.63 10.86 -5.67
C GLN A 474 0.55 11.46 -6.58
N ALA A 475 0.88 11.63 -7.86
CA ALA A 475 -0.04 12.19 -8.86
C ALA A 475 -1.06 11.14 -9.35
N ARG A 476 -0.58 9.94 -9.71
CA ARG A 476 -1.45 8.78 -9.99
C ARG A 476 -1.82 8.11 -8.67
N ARG A 477 -3.00 8.45 -8.15
CA ARG A 477 -3.47 7.96 -6.84
C ARG A 477 -3.78 6.48 -6.88
N GLU A 478 -2.92 5.66 -6.25
CA GLU A 478 -3.04 4.21 -6.31
C GLU A 478 -4.32 3.71 -5.62
N PHE A 479 -4.63 4.25 -4.44
CA PHE A 479 -5.78 3.85 -3.63
C PHE A 479 -7.08 4.53 -4.07
N GLU A 480 -7.01 5.54 -4.94
CA GLU A 480 -8.18 6.30 -5.37
C GLU A 480 -8.49 6.02 -6.84
N GLY A 481 -8.71 4.73 -7.13
CA GLY A 481 -9.10 4.22 -8.44
C GLY A 481 -7.94 4.14 -9.44
N PHE A 482 -6.69 4.03 -8.98
CA PHE A 482 -5.49 3.98 -9.84
C PHE A 482 -5.33 5.17 -10.80
N GLY A 483 -5.86 6.33 -10.41
CA GLY A 483 -5.90 7.53 -11.25
C GLY A 483 -6.99 7.53 -12.33
N SER A 484 -7.90 6.55 -12.36
CA SER A 484 -9.04 6.53 -13.30
C SER A 484 -10.17 7.47 -12.91
N LEU A 485 -10.20 7.98 -11.67
CA LEU A 485 -11.22 8.92 -11.22
C LEU A 485 -10.69 10.36 -11.28
N PRO A 486 -11.51 11.36 -11.68
CA PRO A 486 -11.15 12.76 -11.51
C PRO A 486 -10.80 13.03 -10.05
N ASN A 487 -9.64 13.64 -9.80
CA ASN A 487 -9.09 13.79 -8.46
C ASN A 487 -8.04 14.93 -8.42
N ASP A 488 -8.50 16.16 -8.22
CA ASP A 488 -7.66 17.37 -8.21
C ASP A 488 -6.98 17.57 -6.85
N LEU A 489 -5.72 17.16 -6.74
CA LEU A 489 -4.93 17.25 -5.50
C LEU A 489 -4.24 18.60 -5.33
N GLY A 490 -4.33 19.51 -6.29
CA GLY A 490 -3.61 20.78 -6.28
C GLY A 490 -3.79 21.58 -4.98
N PRO A 491 -5.03 21.76 -4.46
CA PRO A 491 -5.26 22.41 -3.17
C PRO A 491 -4.56 21.74 -1.98
N LEU A 492 -4.64 20.40 -1.89
CA LEU A 492 -4.02 19.63 -0.82
C LEU A 492 -2.49 19.69 -0.89
N HIS A 493 -1.92 19.52 -2.08
CA HIS A 493 -0.47 19.61 -2.30
C HIS A 493 0.06 21.00 -1.97
N ARG A 494 -0.68 22.07 -2.31
CA ARG A 494 -0.31 23.45 -1.95
C ARG A 494 -0.31 23.63 -0.43
N GLN A 495 -1.35 23.17 0.25
CA GLN A 495 -1.44 23.27 1.71
C GLN A 495 -0.26 22.56 2.38
N ALA A 496 -0.03 21.29 2.03
CA ALA A 496 1.06 20.49 2.57
C ALA A 496 2.42 21.17 2.35
N LEU A 497 2.70 21.60 1.10
CA LEU A 497 3.97 22.22 0.77
C LEU A 497 4.19 23.54 1.52
N ARG A 498 3.17 24.40 1.64
CA ARG A 498 3.29 25.66 2.40
C ARG A 498 3.53 25.40 3.89
N GLU A 499 2.86 24.41 4.46
CA GLU A 499 3.03 24.05 5.88
C GLU A 499 4.46 23.56 6.16
N PHE A 500 4.97 22.64 5.33
CA PHE A 500 6.34 22.13 5.51
C PHE A 500 7.40 23.19 5.24
N LEU A 501 7.23 24.06 4.24
CA LEU A 501 8.18 25.14 3.98
C LEU A 501 8.20 26.20 5.08
N ALA A 502 7.06 26.42 5.76
CA ALA A 502 6.98 27.31 6.90
C ALA A 502 7.62 26.70 8.15
N ALA A 503 7.43 25.40 8.37
CA ALA A 503 7.94 24.70 9.55
C ALA A 503 9.41 24.28 9.43
N ASN A 504 9.88 23.95 8.22
CA ASN A 504 11.19 23.38 7.98
C ASN A 504 11.91 24.06 6.80
N PRO A 505 12.88 24.95 7.06
CA PRO A 505 13.63 25.62 6.00
C PRO A 505 14.58 24.69 5.22
N ARG A 506 14.81 23.45 5.69
CA ARG A 506 15.62 22.44 5.00
C ARG A 506 14.88 21.69 3.90
N VAL A 507 13.57 21.91 3.75
CA VAL A 507 12.82 21.40 2.60
C VAL A 507 13.32 22.11 1.35
N GLU A 508 14.06 21.36 0.53
CA GLU A 508 14.73 21.87 -0.68
C GLU A 508 14.11 21.31 -1.96
N GLY A 509 13.22 20.31 -1.85
CA GLY A 509 12.66 19.67 -3.03
C GLY A 509 11.40 18.84 -2.83
N VAL A 510 10.95 18.29 -3.95
CA VAL A 510 9.83 17.35 -4.04
C VAL A 510 10.19 16.16 -4.91
N TRP A 511 9.54 15.03 -4.66
CA TRP A 511 9.51 13.90 -5.59
C TRP A 511 8.08 13.50 -5.88
N ASN A 512 7.64 13.64 -7.13
CA ASN A 512 6.27 13.40 -7.55
C ASN A 512 6.15 12.10 -8.36
N TRP A 513 5.30 11.18 -7.90
CA TRP A 513 5.10 9.89 -8.56
C TRP A 513 4.06 10.03 -9.66
N THR A 514 4.50 9.92 -10.90
CA THR A 514 3.66 10.13 -12.08
C THR A 514 3.00 8.86 -12.58
N GLN A 515 3.58 7.69 -12.28
CA GLN A 515 3.04 6.39 -12.65
C GLN A 515 3.18 5.34 -11.53
N ASP A 516 4.30 5.36 -10.82
CA ASP A 516 4.62 4.40 -9.76
C ASP A 516 3.66 4.55 -8.56
N GLY A 517 3.64 3.53 -7.70
CA GLY A 517 2.65 3.38 -6.64
C GLY A 517 1.64 2.29 -6.98
N GLY A 518 1.54 1.30 -6.09
CA GLY A 518 0.69 0.13 -6.26
C GLY A 518 1.00 -0.71 -7.50
N PRO A 519 0.13 -1.68 -7.81
CA PRO A 519 0.23 -2.51 -8.99
C PRO A 519 0.14 -1.69 -10.26
N LEU A 520 0.96 -2.08 -11.21
CA LEU A 520 1.02 -1.46 -12.53
C LEU A 520 0.26 -2.25 -13.59
N ARG A 521 -0.27 -3.44 -13.24
CA ARG A 521 -1.01 -4.35 -14.12
C ARG A 521 -2.34 -4.84 -13.55
N ALA A 522 -2.72 -4.38 -12.35
CA ALA A 522 -4.07 -4.52 -11.81
C ALA A 522 -4.84 -3.20 -11.97
N GLY A 523 -6.17 -3.30 -12.03
CA GLY A 523 -7.03 -2.16 -12.28
C GLY A 523 -6.93 -1.63 -13.72
N PRO A 524 -7.17 -0.33 -13.95
CA PRO A 524 -7.24 0.25 -15.29
C PRO A 524 -5.90 0.25 -16.01
N MET A 525 -5.92 -0.07 -17.31
CA MET A 525 -4.79 0.01 -18.24
C MET A 525 -4.47 1.47 -18.60
N SER A 526 -4.10 2.27 -17.60
CA SER A 526 -3.65 3.65 -17.78
C SER A 526 -2.15 3.77 -17.54
N LEU A 527 -1.45 4.12 -18.61
CA LEU A 527 0.01 4.29 -18.65
C LEU A 527 0.33 5.72 -19.08
N TYR A 528 0.98 6.48 -18.20
CA TYR A 528 1.27 7.89 -18.35
C TYR A 528 2.04 8.18 -19.65
N LEU A 529 1.49 9.07 -20.49
CA LEU A 529 1.97 9.39 -21.85
C LEU A 529 1.82 8.27 -22.89
N ARG A 530 1.20 7.13 -22.58
CA ARG A 530 1.17 5.94 -23.46
C ARG A 530 -0.23 5.41 -23.73
N ALA A 531 -1.05 5.16 -22.70
CA ALA A 531 -2.36 4.51 -22.85
C ALA A 531 -3.37 4.91 -21.76
N GLY A 532 -4.65 4.66 -22.04
CA GLY A 532 -5.76 5.06 -21.18
C GLY A 532 -5.88 6.58 -21.04
N PHE A 533 -6.70 7.02 -20.09
CA PHE A 533 -7.02 8.43 -19.90
C PHE A 533 -6.09 9.13 -18.89
N TRP A 534 -4.78 9.00 -19.10
CA TRP A 534 -3.74 9.50 -18.20
C TRP A 534 -3.74 11.02 -18.00
N GLN A 535 -4.37 11.77 -18.91
CA GLN A 535 -4.50 13.22 -18.82
C GLN A 535 -5.16 13.65 -17.51
N LEU A 536 -6.05 12.81 -16.92
CA LEU A 536 -6.70 13.09 -15.65
C LEU A 536 -5.71 13.30 -14.50
N TYR A 537 -4.76 12.38 -14.32
CA TYR A 537 -3.75 12.51 -13.27
C TYR A 537 -2.51 13.31 -13.71
N ASP A 538 -2.35 13.61 -15.01
CA ASP A 538 -1.39 14.64 -15.47
C ASP A 538 -1.67 16.01 -14.84
N LEU A 539 -2.94 16.30 -14.48
CA LEU A 539 -3.28 17.50 -13.71
C LEU A 539 -2.44 17.61 -12.43
N ASN A 540 -2.31 16.51 -11.69
CA ASN A 540 -1.59 16.49 -10.42
C ASN A 540 -0.07 16.60 -10.62
N THR A 541 0.46 16.04 -11.70
CA THR A 541 1.86 16.21 -12.11
C THR A 541 2.14 17.66 -12.50
N TYR A 542 1.27 18.27 -13.30
CA TYR A 542 1.37 19.66 -13.70
C TYR A 542 1.25 20.60 -12.48
N ALA A 543 0.30 20.35 -11.59
CA ALA A 543 0.09 21.17 -10.41
C ALA A 543 1.27 21.12 -9.44
N THR A 544 1.80 19.93 -9.16
CA THR A 544 2.95 19.77 -8.26
C THR A 544 4.20 20.47 -8.82
N GLY A 545 4.45 20.39 -10.13
CA GLY A 545 5.55 21.12 -10.77
C GLY A 545 5.41 22.65 -10.66
N ARG A 546 4.19 23.18 -10.87
CA ARG A 546 3.89 24.62 -10.72
C ARG A 546 4.06 25.09 -9.27
N LEU A 547 3.62 24.29 -8.29
CA LEU A 547 3.73 24.59 -6.86
C LEU A 547 5.17 24.46 -6.34
N ALA A 548 5.96 23.53 -6.86
CA ALA A 548 7.37 23.42 -6.52
C ALA A 548 8.19 24.62 -7.02
N TRP A 549 7.77 25.22 -8.14
CA TRP A 549 8.33 26.48 -8.63
C TRP A 549 7.89 27.66 -7.75
N ASP A 550 6.59 27.78 -7.49
CA ASP A 550 5.97 28.86 -6.70
C ASP A 550 4.80 28.32 -5.86
N PRO A 551 5.00 28.08 -4.55
CA PRO A 551 3.99 27.51 -3.65
C PRO A 551 2.77 28.42 -3.42
N ASP A 552 2.83 29.69 -3.80
CA ASP A 552 1.72 30.63 -3.70
C ASP A 552 0.85 30.64 -4.97
N THR A 553 1.21 29.87 -6.01
CA THR A 553 0.38 29.67 -7.20
C THR A 553 -1.02 29.18 -6.81
N ASP A 554 -2.06 29.77 -7.43
CA ASP A 554 -3.44 29.36 -7.21
C ASP A 554 -3.76 28.03 -7.94
N PRO A 555 -4.07 26.92 -7.22
CA PRO A 555 -4.41 25.63 -7.81
C PRO A 555 -5.63 25.70 -8.71
N ALA A 556 -6.63 26.52 -8.37
CA ALA A 556 -7.83 26.68 -9.20
C ALA A 556 -7.45 27.19 -10.61
N GLN A 557 -6.51 28.13 -10.68
CA GLN A 557 -5.99 28.65 -11.95
C GLN A 557 -5.13 27.61 -12.67
N VAL A 558 -4.35 26.81 -11.96
CA VAL A 558 -3.58 25.70 -12.54
C VAL A 558 -4.50 24.68 -13.20
N THR A 559 -5.60 24.31 -12.54
CA THR A 559 -6.60 23.39 -13.11
C THR A 559 -7.28 23.98 -14.34
N ALA A 560 -7.61 25.28 -14.35
CA ALA A 560 -8.12 25.94 -15.54
C ALA A 560 -7.09 26.00 -16.68
N ASP A 561 -5.82 26.23 -16.38
CA ASP A 561 -4.73 26.25 -17.38
C ASP A 561 -4.50 24.86 -17.98
N TRP A 562 -4.56 23.81 -17.16
CA TRP A 562 -4.55 22.42 -17.60
C TRP A 562 -5.75 22.09 -18.49
N ALA A 563 -6.96 22.47 -18.07
CA ALA A 563 -8.16 22.24 -18.87
C ALA A 563 -8.08 22.96 -20.24
N TYR A 564 -7.52 24.17 -20.26
CA TYR A 564 -7.32 24.94 -21.49
C TYR A 564 -6.35 24.26 -22.47
N ARG A 565 -5.17 23.86 -21.96
CA ARG A 565 -4.12 23.26 -22.80
C ARG A 565 -4.46 21.86 -23.27
N THR A 566 -5.22 21.11 -22.47
CA THR A 566 -5.48 19.68 -22.71
C THR A 566 -6.79 19.45 -23.46
N PHE A 567 -7.88 20.13 -23.09
CA PHE A 567 -9.22 19.76 -23.57
C PHE A 567 -9.89 20.78 -24.49
N SER A 568 -9.83 22.07 -24.19
CA SER A 568 -10.60 23.07 -24.94
C SER A 568 -10.04 24.48 -24.79
N ALA A 569 -10.14 25.30 -25.84
CA ALA A 569 -9.86 26.73 -25.73
C ALA A 569 -11.11 27.57 -25.40
N ASP A 570 -12.30 26.96 -25.37
CA ASP A 570 -13.56 27.64 -25.08
C ASP A 570 -13.70 27.92 -23.57
N PRO A 571 -13.89 29.19 -23.16
CA PRO A 571 -13.96 29.56 -21.75
C PRO A 571 -15.07 28.87 -20.97
N THR A 572 -16.20 28.53 -21.61
CA THR A 572 -17.33 27.87 -20.96
C THR A 572 -16.99 26.41 -20.65
N THR A 573 -16.38 25.73 -21.61
CA THR A 573 -15.93 24.33 -21.48
C THR A 573 -14.82 24.21 -20.43
N VAL A 574 -13.84 25.12 -20.44
CA VAL A 574 -12.78 25.18 -19.41
C VAL A 574 -13.37 25.40 -18.02
N ALA A 575 -14.33 26.32 -17.88
CA ALA A 575 -14.99 26.57 -16.60
C ALA A 575 -15.80 25.35 -16.11
N ALA A 576 -16.49 24.64 -17.01
CA ALA A 576 -17.23 23.43 -16.66
C ALA A 576 -16.30 22.30 -16.16
N ILE A 577 -15.17 22.08 -16.84
CA ILE A 577 -14.14 21.12 -16.39
C ILE A 577 -13.57 21.54 -15.03
N GLY A 578 -13.20 22.81 -14.86
CA GLY A 578 -12.69 23.32 -13.59
C GLY A 578 -13.68 23.15 -12.43
N GLN A 579 -14.97 23.36 -12.67
CA GLN A 579 -16.03 23.09 -11.68
C GLN A 579 -16.16 21.60 -11.36
N ALA A 580 -16.11 20.72 -12.37
CA ALA A 580 -16.12 19.28 -12.14
C ALA A 580 -14.91 18.83 -11.30
N MET A 581 -13.70 19.32 -11.62
CA MET A 581 -12.50 19.03 -10.86
C MET A 581 -12.56 19.58 -9.43
N ALA A 582 -13.17 20.75 -9.21
CA ALA A 582 -13.36 21.29 -7.86
C ALA A 582 -14.31 20.44 -6.99
N LEU A 583 -15.23 19.69 -7.60
CA LEU A 583 -16.12 18.74 -6.91
C LEU A 583 -15.47 17.36 -6.72
N SER A 584 -14.35 17.08 -7.38
CA SER A 584 -13.74 15.76 -7.44
C SER A 584 -13.25 15.25 -6.08
N ARG A 585 -12.58 16.10 -5.30
CA ARG A 585 -12.08 15.77 -3.96
C ARG A 585 -13.19 15.35 -2.99
N PRO A 586 -14.26 16.14 -2.77
CA PRO A 586 -15.35 15.70 -1.90
C PRO A 586 -16.10 14.47 -2.46
N ALA A 587 -16.15 14.27 -3.78
CA ALA A 587 -16.75 13.07 -4.36
C ALA A 587 -15.92 11.81 -4.04
N VAL A 588 -14.61 11.85 -4.26
CA VAL A 588 -13.68 10.76 -3.94
C VAL A 588 -13.63 10.47 -2.44
N THR A 589 -13.48 11.51 -1.60
CA THR A 589 -13.36 11.33 -0.15
C THR A 589 -14.63 10.70 0.44
N LYS A 590 -15.83 11.09 -0.04
CA LYS A 590 -17.08 10.52 0.46
C LYS A 590 -17.44 9.18 -0.17
N GLY A 591 -17.02 8.94 -1.41
CA GLY A 591 -17.33 7.72 -2.17
C GLY A 591 -16.44 6.54 -1.79
N LEU A 592 -15.14 6.79 -1.62
CA LEU A 592 -14.14 5.76 -1.33
C LEU A 592 -13.81 5.61 0.15
N TYR A 593 -14.10 6.59 1.00
CA TYR A 593 -13.85 6.51 2.45
C TYR A 593 -15.16 6.54 3.25
N LEU A 594 -15.07 6.07 4.50
CA LEU A 594 -16.13 6.16 5.50
C LEU A 594 -15.72 7.24 6.51
N GLY A 595 -16.14 8.50 6.31
CA GLY A 595 -15.64 9.66 7.05
C GLY A 595 -15.58 9.48 8.56
N PRO A 596 -16.66 9.00 9.22
CA PRO A 596 -16.64 8.74 10.66
C PRO A 596 -15.54 7.80 11.17
N TYR A 597 -15.09 6.85 10.33
CA TYR A 597 -13.96 5.96 10.58
C TYR A 597 -12.63 6.58 10.10
N ALA A 598 -12.61 7.08 8.86
CA ALA A 598 -11.41 7.60 8.20
C ALA A 598 -10.82 8.82 8.93
N ASP A 599 -11.65 9.64 9.58
CA ASP A 599 -11.22 10.78 10.41
C ASP A 599 -10.62 10.37 11.78
N ARG A 600 -10.23 9.11 11.93
CA ARG A 600 -9.62 8.56 13.15
C ARG A 600 -8.26 7.94 12.83
N SER A 601 -7.29 8.18 13.71
CA SER A 601 -6.11 7.33 13.81
C SER A 601 -6.51 6.09 14.58
N VAL A 602 -6.46 4.93 13.96
CA VAL A 602 -6.94 3.65 14.52
C VAL A 602 -5.74 2.73 14.68
N ARG A 603 -5.74 1.97 15.78
CA ARG A 603 -4.89 0.79 15.97
C ARG A 603 -5.81 -0.42 16.20
N ALA A 604 -5.63 -1.45 15.39
CA ALA A 604 -6.42 -2.67 15.42
C ALA A 604 -5.57 -3.85 14.91
N LEU A 605 -5.79 -5.06 15.42
CA LEU A 605 -5.06 -6.28 14.99
C LEU A 605 -3.53 -6.18 15.13
N GLY A 606 -3.03 -5.31 16.02
CA GLY A 606 -1.60 -5.04 16.17
C GLY A 606 -1.02 -4.11 15.10
N LEU A 607 -1.87 -3.52 14.26
CA LEU A 607 -1.51 -2.68 13.11
C LEU A 607 -2.18 -1.29 13.21
N GLU A 608 -1.70 -0.36 12.40
CA GLU A 608 -2.39 0.90 12.10
C GLU A 608 -3.11 0.75 10.75
N PRO A 609 -4.39 0.30 10.74
CA PRO A 609 -5.11 0.07 9.50
C PRO A 609 -5.28 1.35 8.67
N PRO A 610 -5.28 1.25 7.33
CA PRO A 610 -5.46 2.40 6.47
C PRO A 610 -6.88 2.97 6.63
N PRO A 611 -7.09 4.30 6.45
CA PRO A 611 -8.40 4.92 6.59
C PRO A 611 -9.43 4.43 5.55
N MET A 612 -8.99 3.77 4.47
CA MET A 612 -9.84 3.18 3.44
C MET A 612 -10.11 1.68 3.62
N MET A 613 -9.85 1.10 4.80
CA MET A 613 -9.81 -0.36 5.04
C MET A 613 -10.99 -1.20 4.51
N TRP A 614 -12.19 -0.63 4.34
CA TRP A 614 -13.34 -1.35 3.74
C TRP A 614 -13.16 -1.67 2.24
N ILE A 615 -12.29 -0.94 1.55
CA ILE A 615 -11.73 -1.28 0.24
C ILE A 615 -10.26 -1.61 0.52
N PHE A 616 -10.01 -2.87 0.89
CA PHE A 616 -8.71 -3.28 1.37
C PHE A 616 -7.74 -3.43 0.18
N GLU A 617 -6.93 -2.39 -0.01
CA GLU A 617 -6.00 -2.19 -1.12
C GLU A 617 -6.68 -2.07 -2.50
N TRP A 618 -6.43 -0.91 -3.11
CA TRP A 618 -6.81 -0.50 -4.46
C TRP A 618 -8.28 -0.72 -4.89
N ASP A 619 -8.66 -1.91 -5.36
CA ASP A 619 -9.95 -2.20 -6.01
C ASP A 619 -10.73 -3.38 -5.40
N ILE A 620 -10.40 -3.77 -4.17
CA ILE A 620 -10.97 -4.95 -3.50
C ILE A 620 -11.83 -4.54 -2.29
N PRO A 621 -13.16 -4.40 -2.43
CA PRO A 621 -14.07 -4.28 -1.30
C PRO A 621 -13.96 -5.52 -0.40
N THR A 622 -13.53 -5.32 0.84
CA THR A 622 -13.30 -6.44 1.76
C THR A 622 -14.61 -6.98 2.32
N GLY A 623 -14.69 -8.27 2.63
CA GLY A 623 -15.85 -8.91 3.25
C GLY A 623 -15.54 -9.55 4.61
N ASP A 624 -14.42 -9.18 5.23
CA ASP A 624 -13.98 -9.77 6.48
C ASP A 624 -14.56 -9.08 7.72
N SER A 625 -14.83 -9.88 8.76
CA SER A 625 -15.38 -9.36 10.02
C SER A 625 -14.39 -8.47 10.78
N ALA A 626 -13.08 -8.74 10.74
CA ALA A 626 -12.12 -7.96 11.53
C ALA A 626 -12.06 -6.49 11.09
N ALA A 627 -12.02 -6.22 9.78
CA ALA A 627 -12.08 -4.87 9.26
C ALA A 627 -13.47 -4.25 9.43
N LEU A 628 -14.53 -4.90 8.93
CA LEU A 628 -15.87 -4.32 8.87
C LEU A 628 -16.47 -4.05 10.27
N ASP A 629 -16.27 -4.97 11.23
CA ASP A 629 -16.77 -4.79 12.59
C ASP A 629 -15.98 -3.72 13.35
N SER A 630 -14.66 -3.62 13.12
CA SER A 630 -13.83 -2.56 13.70
C SER A 630 -14.23 -1.19 13.15
N ILE A 631 -14.50 -1.09 11.84
CA ILE A 631 -15.01 0.13 11.21
C ILE A 631 -16.34 0.55 11.83
N TYR A 632 -17.27 -0.39 12.02
CA TYR A 632 -18.54 -0.13 12.68
C TYR A 632 -18.34 0.38 14.12
N ALA A 633 -17.50 -0.30 14.90
CA ALA A 633 -17.24 0.07 16.29
C ALA A 633 -16.62 1.47 16.43
N VAL A 634 -15.65 1.82 15.58
CA VAL A 634 -15.01 3.14 15.56
C VAL A 634 -15.96 4.24 15.04
N THR A 635 -16.79 3.92 14.05
CA THR A 635 -17.84 4.81 13.54
C THR A 635 -18.83 5.17 14.66
N GLY A 636 -19.20 4.18 15.47
CA GLY A 636 -20.09 4.33 16.62
C GLY A 636 -21.49 4.82 16.20
N GLY A 637 -22.08 5.72 16.98
CA GLY A 637 -23.43 6.25 16.73
C GLY A 637 -23.59 7.12 15.46
N ARG A 638 -22.57 7.20 14.59
CA ARG A 638 -22.56 8.03 13.37
C ARG A 638 -22.71 7.21 12.08
N ILE A 639 -23.26 6.00 12.15
CA ILE A 639 -23.43 5.14 10.96
C ILE A 639 -24.30 5.79 9.87
N ASP A 640 -25.33 6.54 10.25
CA ASP A 640 -26.23 7.17 9.26
C ASP A 640 -25.48 8.28 8.52
N VAL A 641 -24.56 8.99 9.19
CA VAL A 641 -23.65 9.96 8.53
C VAL A 641 -22.76 9.25 7.51
N ALA A 642 -22.18 8.10 7.86
CA ALA A 642 -21.34 7.33 6.93
C ALA A 642 -22.14 6.85 5.70
N ILE A 643 -23.40 6.43 5.90
CA ILE A 643 -24.30 6.03 4.82
C ILE A 643 -24.65 7.23 3.93
N ASP A 644 -25.03 8.36 4.52
CA ASP A 644 -25.41 9.59 3.81
C ASP A 644 -24.25 10.17 2.98
N GLU A 645 -23.00 10.00 3.43
CA GLU A 645 -21.81 10.35 2.64
C GLU A 645 -21.77 9.62 1.28
N GLY A 646 -22.23 8.36 1.22
CA GLY A 646 -22.31 7.60 -0.03
C GLY A 646 -23.28 8.24 -1.03
N GLU A 647 -24.46 8.64 -0.58
CA GLU A 647 -25.45 9.35 -1.40
C GLU A 647 -24.96 10.73 -1.85
N GLN A 648 -24.23 11.42 -0.99
CA GLN A 648 -23.57 12.69 -1.35
C GLN A 648 -22.51 12.48 -2.43
N ALA A 649 -21.71 11.41 -2.34
CA ALA A 649 -20.71 11.08 -3.36
C ALA A 649 -21.35 10.84 -4.73
N ILE A 650 -22.44 10.07 -4.79
CA ILE A 650 -23.22 9.81 -6.01
C ILE A 650 -23.76 11.13 -6.59
N THR A 651 -24.32 11.99 -5.74
CA THR A 651 -24.86 13.30 -6.14
C THR A 651 -23.77 14.20 -6.73
N LEU A 652 -22.59 14.25 -6.09
CA LEU A 652 -21.45 15.02 -6.58
C LEU A 652 -20.94 14.48 -7.92
N ALA A 653 -20.76 13.16 -8.04
CA ALA A 653 -20.31 12.52 -9.28
C ALA A 653 -21.30 12.75 -10.44
N ARG A 654 -22.61 12.68 -10.19
CA ARG A 654 -23.63 13.02 -11.21
C ARG A 654 -23.55 14.48 -11.63
N ARG A 655 -23.35 15.41 -10.69
CA ARG A 655 -23.16 16.83 -11.02
C ARG A 655 -21.91 17.06 -11.85
N MET A 656 -20.80 16.39 -11.53
CA MET A 656 -19.59 16.43 -12.35
C MET A 656 -19.87 15.92 -13.77
N ARG A 657 -20.55 14.78 -13.90
CA ARG A 657 -20.98 14.19 -15.18
C ARG A 657 -21.83 15.15 -16.00
N ASP A 658 -22.83 15.77 -15.38
CA ASP A 658 -23.75 16.69 -16.05
C ASP A 658 -23.04 17.97 -16.51
N LEU A 659 -22.12 18.52 -15.70
CA LEU A 659 -21.32 19.69 -16.07
C LEU A 659 -20.51 19.44 -17.35
N VAL A 660 -19.80 18.31 -17.44
CA VAL A 660 -18.98 17.97 -18.60
C VAL A 660 -19.85 17.58 -19.80
N ALA A 661 -20.91 16.79 -19.59
CA ALA A 661 -21.82 16.37 -20.65
C ALA A 661 -22.59 17.54 -21.29
N ALA A 662 -22.89 18.61 -20.53
CA ALA A 662 -23.57 19.80 -21.02
C ALA A 662 -22.69 20.73 -21.89
N THR A 663 -21.38 20.50 -21.95
CA THR A 663 -20.48 21.27 -22.83
C THR A 663 -20.77 20.97 -24.30
N ASP A 664 -20.62 21.98 -25.15
CA ASP A 664 -20.73 21.84 -26.60
C ASP A 664 -19.62 20.89 -27.11
N PRO A 665 -19.95 19.75 -27.75
CA PRO A 665 -18.94 18.82 -28.25
C PRO A 665 -17.95 19.44 -29.25
N THR A 666 -18.34 20.50 -29.97
CA THR A 666 -17.52 21.14 -31.01
C THR A 666 -16.44 22.06 -30.45
N THR A 667 -16.50 22.40 -29.17
CA THR A 667 -15.50 23.25 -28.51
C THR A 667 -14.32 22.46 -27.97
N TRP A 668 -14.40 21.13 -27.96
CA TRP A 668 -13.31 20.27 -27.53
C TRP A 668 -12.26 20.15 -28.63
N ARG A 669 -10.98 20.06 -28.23
CA ARG A 669 -9.86 19.87 -29.16
C ARG A 669 -9.97 18.56 -29.93
N ASP A 670 -10.52 17.54 -29.30
CA ASP A 670 -10.75 16.22 -29.85
C ASP A 670 -12.06 15.64 -29.28
N ALA A 671 -12.87 15.02 -30.14
CA ALA A 671 -14.16 14.45 -29.73
C ALA A 671 -13.99 13.23 -28.82
N GLY A 672 -12.93 12.44 -29.02
CA GLY A 672 -12.58 11.30 -28.19
C GLY A 672 -12.22 11.69 -26.76
N LEU A 673 -11.55 12.83 -26.55
CA LEU A 673 -11.26 13.36 -25.21
C LEU A 673 -12.54 13.65 -24.41
N ARG A 674 -13.57 14.23 -25.04
CA ARG A 674 -14.86 14.46 -24.38
C ARG A 674 -15.54 13.14 -24.04
N GLU A 675 -15.52 12.18 -24.97
CA GLU A 675 -16.10 10.85 -24.76
C GLU A 675 -15.42 10.14 -23.59
N HIS A 676 -14.08 10.07 -23.56
CA HIS A 676 -13.31 9.47 -22.47
C HIS A 676 -13.63 10.11 -21.11
N PHE A 677 -13.73 11.44 -21.06
CA PHE A 677 -14.07 12.16 -19.82
C PHE A 677 -15.48 11.80 -19.36
N THR A 678 -16.47 11.87 -20.24
CA THR A 678 -17.86 11.52 -19.89
C THR A 678 -18.03 10.05 -19.49
N ARG A 679 -17.37 9.11 -20.19
CA ARG A 679 -17.33 7.67 -19.83
C ARG A 679 -16.73 7.45 -18.44
N THR A 680 -15.66 8.16 -18.13
CA THR A 680 -15.01 8.10 -16.82
C THR A 680 -15.94 8.58 -15.71
N LEU A 681 -16.69 9.67 -15.94
CA LEU A 681 -17.66 10.18 -14.98
C LEU A 681 -18.87 9.24 -14.82
N ASP A 682 -19.31 8.60 -15.91
CA ASP A 682 -20.34 7.54 -15.84
C ASP A 682 -19.85 6.31 -15.05
N TYR A 683 -18.58 5.94 -15.20
CA TYR A 683 -17.93 4.90 -14.40
C TYR A 683 -17.91 5.27 -12.92
N GLN A 684 -17.47 6.50 -12.60
CA GLN A 684 -17.44 7.00 -11.22
C GLN A 684 -18.83 6.98 -10.57
N VAL A 685 -19.87 7.43 -11.29
CA VAL A 685 -21.26 7.38 -10.78
C VAL A 685 -21.67 5.94 -10.48
N ASN A 686 -21.48 5.02 -11.42
CA ASN A 686 -21.91 3.63 -11.24
C ASN A 686 -21.10 2.89 -10.16
N LEU A 687 -19.80 3.16 -10.07
CA LEU A 687 -18.93 2.64 -9.01
C LEU A 687 -19.43 3.13 -7.64
N PHE A 688 -19.72 4.43 -7.49
CA PHE A 688 -20.19 5.00 -6.23
C PHE A 688 -21.61 4.53 -5.86
N GLU A 689 -22.49 4.28 -6.82
CA GLU A 689 -23.78 3.61 -6.56
C GLU A 689 -23.57 2.20 -5.99
N THR A 690 -22.64 1.44 -6.57
CA THR A 690 -22.32 0.07 -6.12
C THR A 690 -21.69 0.07 -4.73
N LEU A 691 -20.70 0.93 -4.50
CA LEU A 691 -20.01 1.07 -3.23
C LEU A 691 -20.92 1.66 -2.13
N GLY A 692 -21.83 2.57 -2.47
CA GLY A 692 -22.84 3.13 -1.55
C GLY A 692 -23.84 2.06 -1.08
N ALA A 693 -24.29 1.19 -2.00
CA ALA A 693 -25.12 0.04 -1.65
C ALA A 693 -24.36 -0.96 -0.75
N TYR A 694 -23.10 -1.26 -1.09
CA TYR A 694 -22.24 -2.13 -0.30
C TYR A 694 -22.02 -1.60 1.13
N ARG A 695 -21.66 -0.31 1.24
CA ARG A 695 -21.51 0.42 2.52
C ARG A 695 -22.73 0.27 3.41
N THR A 696 -23.91 0.51 2.83
CA THR A 696 -25.18 0.42 3.57
C THR A 696 -25.42 -1.00 4.07
N MET A 697 -25.17 -2.00 3.22
CA MET A 697 -25.34 -3.41 3.56
C MET A 697 -24.47 -3.79 4.77
N VAL A 698 -23.16 -3.53 4.71
CA VAL A 698 -22.23 -3.96 5.76
C VAL A 698 -22.44 -3.22 7.08
N LEU A 699 -22.72 -1.92 7.04
CA LEU A 699 -22.97 -1.13 8.27
C LEU A 699 -24.28 -1.52 8.95
N ARG A 700 -25.34 -1.82 8.18
CA ARG A 700 -26.62 -2.28 8.75
C ARG A 700 -26.52 -3.72 9.28
N HIS A 701 -25.75 -4.59 8.64
CA HIS A 701 -25.47 -5.94 9.14
C HIS A 701 -24.72 -5.87 10.48
N ALA A 702 -23.63 -5.11 10.57
CA ALA A 702 -22.91 -4.90 11.82
C ALA A 702 -23.80 -4.26 12.91
N GLN A 703 -24.66 -3.30 12.54
CA GLN A 703 -25.65 -2.73 13.47
C GLN A 703 -26.63 -3.77 14.00
N TRP A 704 -27.08 -4.71 13.17
CA TRP A 704 -27.93 -5.81 13.60
C TRP A 704 -27.16 -6.80 14.49
N LEU A 705 -25.90 -7.11 14.17
CA LEU A 705 -25.04 -7.92 15.02
C LEU A 705 -24.87 -7.28 16.39
N ASP A 706 -24.70 -5.97 16.46
CA ASP A 706 -24.62 -5.24 17.73
C ASP A 706 -25.96 -5.26 18.49
N THR A 707 -26.96 -4.61 17.90
CA THR A 707 -28.20 -4.24 18.60
C THR A 707 -29.28 -5.33 18.57
N GLY A 708 -29.30 -6.16 17.53
CA GLY A 708 -30.42 -7.05 17.20
C GLY A 708 -31.70 -6.35 16.78
N SER A 709 -31.63 -5.06 16.47
CA SER A 709 -32.78 -4.30 16.00
C SER A 709 -33.37 -4.94 14.74
N ARG A 710 -34.70 -5.08 14.72
CA ARG A 710 -35.42 -5.53 13.52
C ARG A 710 -35.29 -4.51 12.39
N THR A 711 -35.28 -3.22 12.70
CA THR A 711 -35.05 -2.16 11.71
C THR A 711 -33.67 -2.27 11.06
N ALA A 712 -32.62 -2.57 11.83
CA ALA A 712 -31.28 -2.79 11.28
C ALA A 712 -31.24 -4.03 10.38
N TYR A 713 -31.90 -5.12 10.79
CA TYR A 713 -32.03 -6.34 9.99
C TYR A 713 -32.76 -6.08 8.67
N ASP A 714 -33.93 -5.46 8.72
CA ASP A 714 -34.75 -5.16 7.53
C ASP A 714 -33.97 -4.21 6.59
N GLY A 715 -33.29 -3.21 7.14
CA GLY A 715 -32.42 -2.31 6.38
C GLY A 715 -31.24 -3.02 5.72
N TRP A 716 -30.60 -3.97 6.41
CA TRP A 716 -29.55 -4.82 5.83
C TRP A 716 -30.09 -5.65 4.65
N ARG A 717 -31.23 -6.33 4.79
CA ARG A 717 -31.79 -7.17 3.71
C ARG A 717 -32.17 -6.39 2.46
N VAL A 718 -32.69 -5.17 2.63
CA VAL A 718 -32.95 -4.26 1.51
C VAL A 718 -31.63 -3.86 0.84
N ALA A 719 -30.64 -3.41 1.62
CA ALA A 719 -29.35 -2.99 1.10
C ALA A 719 -28.56 -4.10 0.41
N GLU A 720 -28.66 -5.35 0.89
CA GLU A 720 -28.07 -6.53 0.25
C GLU A 720 -28.64 -6.78 -1.14
N THR A 721 -29.96 -6.64 -1.31
CA THR A 721 -30.61 -6.76 -2.61
C THR A 721 -30.13 -5.66 -3.56
N THR A 722 -30.06 -4.42 -3.07
CA THR A 722 -29.54 -3.28 -3.84
C THR A 722 -28.09 -3.47 -4.24
N TYR A 723 -27.23 -3.94 -3.33
CA TYR A 723 -25.83 -4.21 -3.59
C TYR A 723 -25.65 -5.26 -4.69
N HIS A 724 -26.34 -6.40 -4.60
CA HIS A 724 -26.23 -7.44 -5.63
C HIS A 724 -26.68 -6.93 -7.01
N ALA A 725 -27.78 -6.18 -7.08
CA ALA A 725 -28.23 -5.59 -8.34
C ALA A 725 -27.21 -4.58 -8.91
N ALA A 726 -26.70 -3.67 -8.09
CA ALA A 726 -25.71 -2.66 -8.52
C ALA A 726 -24.38 -3.31 -8.94
N ARG A 727 -23.89 -4.27 -8.16
CA ARG A 727 -22.68 -5.05 -8.45
C ARG A 727 -22.79 -5.80 -9.77
N ASP A 728 -23.93 -6.43 -10.04
CA ASP A 728 -24.14 -7.19 -11.28
C ASP A 728 -24.19 -6.26 -12.50
N VAL A 729 -24.83 -5.09 -12.38
CA VAL A 729 -24.77 -4.04 -13.41
C VAL A 729 -23.34 -3.55 -13.64
N HIS A 730 -22.58 -3.29 -12.57
CA HIS A 730 -21.20 -2.83 -12.66
C HIS A 730 -20.31 -3.86 -13.35
N ARG A 731 -20.37 -5.13 -12.92
CA ARG A 731 -19.64 -6.25 -13.55
C ARG A 731 -20.03 -6.44 -15.01
N GLN A 732 -21.33 -6.35 -15.34
CA GLN A 732 -21.79 -6.48 -16.72
C GLN A 732 -21.27 -5.35 -17.62
N ARG A 733 -21.27 -4.11 -17.11
CA ARG A 733 -20.88 -2.93 -17.88
C ARG A 733 -19.36 -2.80 -18.04
N TYR A 734 -18.60 -3.15 -17.02
CA TYR A 734 -17.17 -2.84 -16.91
C TYR A 734 -16.26 -4.07 -16.77
N GLY A 735 -16.81 -5.27 -16.64
CA GLY A 735 -15.99 -6.48 -16.42
C GLY A 735 -15.06 -6.87 -17.58
N ALA A 736 -15.29 -6.33 -18.78
CA ALA A 736 -14.43 -6.49 -19.95
C ALA A 736 -13.80 -5.16 -20.43
N ASP A 737 -14.03 -4.06 -19.71
CA ASP A 737 -13.44 -2.76 -20.02
C ASP A 737 -12.05 -2.68 -19.39
N LEU A 738 -11.01 -2.50 -20.20
CA LEU A 738 -9.63 -2.45 -19.71
C LEU A 738 -9.22 -1.05 -19.24
N ASP A 739 -9.88 0.00 -19.73
CA ASP A 739 -9.59 1.38 -19.34
C ASP A 739 -10.34 1.75 -18.05
N LEU A 740 -11.51 1.16 -17.83
CA LEU A 740 -12.40 1.39 -16.69
C LEU A 740 -12.95 0.04 -16.14
N PRO A 741 -12.09 -0.86 -15.62
CA PRO A 741 -12.48 -2.20 -15.23
C PRO A 741 -13.37 -2.23 -13.98
N ALA A 742 -14.16 -3.29 -13.87
CA ALA A 742 -14.96 -3.55 -12.68
C ALA A 742 -14.07 -3.87 -11.47
N TYR A 743 -14.44 -3.35 -10.28
CA TYR A 743 -13.79 -3.71 -9.01
C TYR A 743 -13.93 -5.21 -8.69
N ASN A 744 -13.00 -5.73 -7.90
CA ASN A 744 -13.00 -7.13 -7.48
C ASN A 744 -13.86 -7.37 -6.23
N PHE A 745 -15.14 -7.64 -6.43
CA PHE A 745 -16.10 -7.91 -5.35
C PHE A 745 -16.04 -9.32 -4.73
N THR A 746 -15.01 -10.13 -5.03
CA THR A 746 -14.94 -11.52 -4.53
C THR A 746 -14.97 -11.59 -3.01
N ALA A 747 -14.17 -10.76 -2.33
CA ALA A 747 -14.11 -10.73 -0.87
C ALA A 747 -15.44 -10.29 -0.25
N ALA A 748 -16.02 -9.19 -0.74
CA ALA A 748 -17.35 -8.71 -0.36
C ALA A 748 -18.43 -9.79 -0.51
N ASP A 749 -18.46 -10.51 -1.64
CA ASP A 749 -19.43 -11.57 -1.91
C ASP A 749 -19.27 -12.77 -0.95
N LEU A 750 -18.02 -13.14 -0.62
CA LEU A 750 -17.75 -14.15 0.40
C LEU A 750 -18.26 -13.71 1.77
N GLY A 751 -18.04 -12.46 2.17
CA GLY A 751 -18.57 -11.88 3.41
C GLY A 751 -20.09 -11.92 3.47
N ALA A 752 -20.76 -11.43 2.42
CA ALA A 752 -22.23 -11.42 2.30
C ALA A 752 -22.84 -12.83 2.42
N LEU A 753 -22.24 -13.84 1.77
CA LEU A 753 -22.69 -15.23 1.87
C LEU A 753 -22.62 -15.79 3.30
N ARG A 754 -21.68 -15.33 4.12
CA ARG A 754 -21.54 -15.73 5.53
C ARG A 754 -22.54 -14.98 6.41
N ALA A 755 -22.71 -13.69 6.16
CA ALA A 755 -23.73 -12.87 6.80
C ALA A 755 -25.15 -13.46 6.60
N ASP A 756 -25.53 -13.84 5.37
CA ASP A 756 -26.84 -14.45 5.07
C ASP A 756 -27.10 -15.75 5.85
N ARG A 757 -26.04 -16.52 6.14
CA ARG A 757 -26.14 -17.78 6.90
C ARG A 757 -26.30 -17.57 8.41
N ASP A 758 -26.00 -16.40 8.95
CA ASP A 758 -25.98 -16.15 10.40
C ASP A 758 -27.31 -16.49 11.11
N PRO A 759 -28.50 -16.05 10.63
CA PRO A 759 -29.76 -16.40 11.27
C PRO A 759 -30.02 -17.91 11.32
N ALA A 760 -29.71 -18.62 10.24
CA ALA A 760 -29.88 -20.07 10.17
C ALA A 760 -28.90 -20.79 11.12
N MET A 761 -27.64 -20.33 11.19
CA MET A 761 -26.65 -20.87 12.11
C MET A 761 -27.02 -20.61 13.58
N ALA A 762 -27.63 -19.46 13.89
CA ALA A 762 -28.15 -19.16 15.23
C ALA A 762 -29.23 -20.16 15.66
N TRP A 763 -30.17 -20.46 14.75
CA TRP A 763 -31.21 -21.47 15.00
C TRP A 763 -30.65 -22.88 15.12
N ALA A 764 -29.71 -23.27 14.25
CA ALA A 764 -29.01 -24.54 14.37
C ALA A 764 -28.31 -24.65 15.73
N ALA A 765 -27.66 -23.58 16.20
CA ALA A 765 -27.02 -23.56 17.51
C ALA A 765 -28.02 -23.75 18.66
N ARG A 766 -29.20 -23.13 18.60
CA ARG A 766 -30.28 -23.33 19.59
C ARG A 766 -30.80 -24.77 19.60
N VAL A 767 -31.00 -25.37 18.43
CA VAL A 767 -31.44 -26.78 18.32
C VAL A 767 -30.39 -27.72 18.91
N LEU A 768 -29.10 -27.49 18.63
CA LEU A 768 -28.01 -28.26 19.20
C LEU A 768 -27.90 -28.08 20.73
N LEU A 769 -28.10 -26.86 21.24
CA LEU A 769 -28.19 -26.61 22.69
C LEU A 769 -29.37 -27.34 23.33
N GLY A 770 -30.55 -27.32 22.70
CA GLY A 770 -31.72 -28.08 23.14
C GLY A 770 -31.45 -29.59 23.17
N SER A 771 -30.70 -30.09 22.18
CA SER A 771 -30.27 -31.49 22.13
C SER A 771 -29.31 -31.84 23.27
N ILE A 772 -28.37 -30.95 23.62
CA ILE A 772 -27.49 -31.13 24.77
C ILE A 772 -28.27 -31.06 26.09
N LEU A 773 -29.24 -30.14 26.19
CA LEU A 773 -30.13 -30.04 27.36
C LEU A 773 -30.90 -31.34 27.57
N LEU A 774 -31.40 -31.97 26.50
CA LEU A 774 -32.03 -33.28 26.58
C LEU A 774 -31.07 -34.35 27.14
N VAL A 775 -29.81 -34.38 26.69
CA VAL A 775 -28.78 -35.26 27.26
C VAL A 775 -28.59 -34.99 28.75
N VAL A 776 -28.52 -33.72 29.17
CA VAL A 776 -28.41 -33.36 30.59
C VAL A 776 -29.62 -33.85 31.39
N LEU A 777 -30.84 -33.63 30.91
CA LEU A 777 -32.08 -34.05 31.57
C LEU A 777 -32.19 -35.59 31.69
N LEU A 778 -31.82 -36.32 30.64
CA LEU A 778 -31.76 -37.79 30.67
C LEU A 778 -30.71 -38.28 31.67
N GLY A 779 -29.55 -37.61 31.73
CA GLY A 779 -28.51 -37.90 32.70
C GLY A 779 -28.91 -37.61 34.15
N LEU A 780 -29.80 -36.64 34.40
CA LEU A 780 -30.33 -36.36 35.74
C LEU A 780 -31.41 -37.35 36.18
N ARG A 781 -32.21 -37.88 35.23
CA ARG A 781 -33.31 -38.82 35.52
C ARG A 781 -32.85 -40.27 35.74
N GLU A 782 -31.70 -40.66 35.18
CA GLU A 782 -31.10 -42.01 35.31
C GLU A 782 -32.05 -43.17 34.93
N ARG A 783 -33.04 -42.94 34.05
CA ARG A 783 -34.08 -43.93 33.65
C ARG A 783 -34.25 -43.99 32.14
N GLY A 784 -34.44 -45.21 31.61
CA GLY A 784 -34.69 -45.48 30.18
C GLY A 784 -33.43 -45.71 29.33
N PRO A 785 -33.59 -46.11 28.05
CA PRO A 785 -32.48 -46.34 27.13
C PRO A 785 -31.68 -45.05 26.90
N GLY A 786 -30.34 -45.11 27.04
CA GLY A 786 -29.47 -43.95 26.90
C GLY A 786 -29.23 -43.14 28.19
N GLY A 787 -29.96 -43.44 29.28
CA GLY A 787 -29.81 -42.75 30.56
C GLY A 787 -28.44 -42.95 31.21
N ALA A 788 -27.85 -44.15 31.09
CA ALA A 788 -26.53 -44.43 31.65
C ALA A 788 -25.41 -43.72 30.88
N ALA A 789 -25.52 -43.67 29.54
CA ALA A 789 -24.62 -42.88 28.70
C ALA A 789 -24.69 -41.39 29.04
N ALA A 790 -25.91 -40.84 29.13
CA ALA A 790 -26.15 -39.44 29.48
C ALA A 790 -25.62 -39.08 30.87
N ARG A 791 -25.81 -39.95 31.87
CA ARG A 791 -25.25 -39.79 33.21
C ARG A 791 -23.73 -39.81 33.20
N GLY A 792 -23.14 -40.74 32.45
CA GLY A 792 -21.69 -40.82 32.23
C GLY A 792 -21.13 -39.53 31.64
N LEU A 793 -21.76 -39.00 30.59
CA LEU A 793 -21.36 -37.75 29.93
C LEU A 793 -21.45 -36.54 30.87
N LEU A 794 -22.54 -36.41 31.63
CA LEU A 794 -22.72 -35.33 32.59
C LEU A 794 -21.63 -35.38 33.68
N LEU A 795 -21.41 -36.54 34.28
CA LEU A 795 -20.37 -36.70 35.30
C LEU A 795 -18.96 -36.54 34.71
N GLY A 796 -18.72 -37.00 33.49
CA GLY A 796 -17.45 -36.83 32.79
C GLY A 796 -17.12 -35.36 32.50
N ALA A 797 -18.14 -34.56 32.17
CA ALA A 797 -17.99 -33.13 31.91
C ALA A 797 -17.56 -32.32 33.16
N VAL A 798 -18.17 -32.57 34.32
CA VAL A 798 -18.00 -31.70 35.51
C VAL A 798 -17.34 -32.37 36.71
N ARG A 799 -17.43 -33.70 36.85
CA ARG A 799 -16.94 -34.47 38.01
C ARG A 799 -16.27 -35.77 37.56
N PRO A 800 -15.19 -35.72 36.76
CA PRO A 800 -14.58 -36.91 36.15
C PRO A 800 -14.10 -37.95 37.18
N TRP A 801 -13.73 -37.54 38.39
CA TRP A 801 -13.37 -38.44 39.50
C TRP A 801 -14.54 -39.31 39.99
N ARG A 802 -15.80 -38.96 39.71
CA ARG A 802 -16.97 -39.78 40.03
C ARG A 802 -17.32 -40.79 38.94
N VAL A 803 -16.76 -40.64 37.73
CA VAL A 803 -17.05 -41.55 36.61
C VAL A 803 -16.56 -42.96 36.89
N ALA A 804 -15.43 -43.12 37.58
CA ALA A 804 -14.87 -44.44 37.91
C ALA A 804 -15.81 -45.33 38.74
N ALA A 805 -16.70 -44.72 39.53
CA ALA A 805 -17.70 -45.41 40.36
C ALA A 805 -18.97 -45.83 39.60
N LEU A 806 -19.13 -45.42 38.33
CA LEU A 806 -20.31 -45.78 37.54
C LEU A 806 -20.24 -47.25 37.08
N PRO A 807 -21.34 -48.00 37.18
CA PRO A 807 -21.40 -49.35 36.63
C PRO A 807 -21.25 -49.29 35.10
N THR A 808 -20.58 -50.30 34.53
CA THR A 808 -20.50 -50.44 33.08
C THR A 808 -21.89 -50.83 32.54
N PRO A 809 -22.48 -50.08 31.59
CA PRO A 809 -23.80 -50.42 31.08
C PRO A 809 -23.80 -51.73 30.29
N ALA A 810 -24.84 -52.54 30.52
CA ALA A 810 -25.11 -53.76 29.74
C ALA A 810 -25.74 -53.45 28.37
N SER A 811 -26.44 -52.32 28.26
CA SER A 811 -27.11 -51.84 27.05
C SER A 811 -26.11 -51.49 25.94
N ARG A 812 -26.27 -52.11 24.76
CA ARG A 812 -25.52 -51.76 23.55
C ARG A 812 -25.81 -50.32 23.10
N VAL A 813 -27.03 -49.85 23.33
CA VAL A 813 -27.46 -48.48 22.99
C VAL A 813 -26.64 -47.47 23.79
N ASP A 814 -26.51 -47.64 25.11
CA ASP A 814 -25.71 -46.73 25.96
C ASP A 814 -24.22 -46.74 25.59
N ARG A 815 -23.68 -47.91 25.22
CA ARG A 815 -22.29 -48.04 24.77
C ARG A 815 -22.00 -47.32 23.44
N VAL A 816 -23.00 -47.16 22.59
CA VAL A 816 -22.88 -46.39 21.34
C VAL A 816 -23.11 -44.91 21.59
N LEU A 817 -24.18 -44.56 22.32
CA LEU A 817 -24.58 -43.17 22.54
C LEU A 817 -23.51 -42.36 23.29
N VAL A 818 -22.75 -42.98 24.21
CA VAL A 818 -21.71 -42.30 25.01
C VAL A 818 -20.60 -41.67 24.16
N TRP A 819 -20.34 -42.14 22.94
CA TRP A 819 -19.34 -41.56 22.05
C TRP A 819 -19.96 -40.94 20.79
N LEU A 820 -21.03 -41.56 20.25
CA LEU A 820 -21.66 -41.10 19.01
C LEU A 820 -22.34 -39.74 19.18
N VAL A 821 -23.05 -39.53 20.29
CA VAL A 821 -23.77 -38.26 20.54
C VAL A 821 -22.79 -37.10 20.70
N PRO A 822 -21.75 -37.17 21.55
CA PRO A 822 -20.73 -36.12 21.61
C PRO A 822 -19.97 -35.90 20.30
N ALA A 823 -19.65 -36.97 19.56
CA ALA A 823 -18.96 -36.84 18.27
C ALA A 823 -19.84 -36.09 17.25
N GLY A 824 -21.10 -36.49 17.10
CA GLY A 824 -22.06 -35.83 16.22
C GLY A 824 -22.28 -34.36 16.60
N LEU A 825 -22.47 -34.06 17.89
CA LEU A 825 -22.65 -32.69 18.38
C LEU A 825 -21.38 -31.84 18.26
N LEU A 826 -20.20 -32.43 18.44
CA LEU A 826 -18.94 -31.74 18.19
C LEU A 826 -18.82 -31.35 16.71
N VAL A 827 -18.99 -32.31 15.79
CA VAL A 827 -18.95 -32.06 14.34
C VAL A 827 -19.98 -31.00 13.94
N ALA A 828 -21.25 -31.17 14.35
CA ALA A 828 -22.31 -30.22 14.06
C ALA A 828 -22.00 -28.81 14.62
N SER A 829 -21.46 -28.70 15.84
CA SER A 829 -21.09 -27.40 16.42
C SER A 829 -19.99 -26.70 15.62
N ARG A 830 -19.02 -27.43 15.07
CA ARG A 830 -17.94 -26.86 14.26
C ARG A 830 -18.42 -26.50 12.85
N LEU A 831 -19.34 -27.29 12.29
CA LEU A 831 -19.99 -26.95 11.02
C LEU A 831 -20.79 -25.65 11.15
N VAL A 832 -21.60 -25.51 12.22
CA VAL A 832 -22.34 -24.28 12.50
C VAL A 832 -21.42 -23.08 12.69
N PHE A 833 -20.34 -23.24 13.47
CA PHE A 833 -19.35 -22.19 13.69
C PHE A 833 -18.66 -21.70 12.42
N THR A 834 -18.46 -22.59 11.46
CA THR A 834 -17.76 -22.29 10.20
C THR A 834 -18.72 -21.99 9.05
N TRP A 835 -20.01 -21.75 9.34
CA TRP A 835 -21.09 -21.60 8.34
C TRP A 835 -21.14 -22.73 7.31
N PHE A 836 -20.61 -23.92 7.61
CA PHE A 836 -20.41 -25.02 6.65
C PHE A 836 -19.50 -24.65 5.46
N ALA A 837 -18.58 -23.70 5.63
CA ALA A 837 -17.75 -23.13 4.57
C ALA A 837 -16.23 -23.32 4.77
N ALA A 838 -15.77 -23.87 5.91
CA ALA A 838 -14.34 -23.94 6.22
C ALA A 838 -13.77 -25.34 6.47
N PRO A 839 -13.61 -26.17 5.43
CA PRO A 839 -13.04 -27.52 5.57
C PRO A 839 -11.61 -27.55 6.13
N ALA A 840 -10.76 -26.55 5.87
CA ALA A 840 -9.41 -26.49 6.44
C ALA A 840 -9.46 -26.31 7.96
N HIS A 841 -10.35 -25.44 8.46
CA HIS A 841 -10.58 -25.29 9.90
C HIS A 841 -11.11 -26.61 10.52
N LEU A 842 -12.02 -27.29 9.84
CA LEU A 842 -12.56 -28.59 10.30
C LEU A 842 -11.48 -29.68 10.31
N LEU A 843 -10.60 -29.73 9.31
CA LEU A 843 -9.50 -30.68 9.23
C LEU A 843 -8.58 -30.57 10.45
N VAL A 844 -8.14 -29.35 10.77
CA VAL A 844 -7.25 -29.11 11.92
C VAL A 844 -7.98 -29.36 13.23
N THR A 845 -9.19 -28.83 13.41
CA THR A 845 -9.90 -28.94 14.70
C THR A 845 -10.45 -30.34 14.97
N LEU A 846 -11.18 -30.94 14.02
CA LEU A 846 -11.73 -32.29 14.18
C LEU A 846 -10.64 -33.36 14.06
N GLY A 847 -9.62 -33.16 13.22
CA GLY A 847 -8.43 -34.01 13.19
C GLY A 847 -7.71 -34.03 14.52
N GLY A 848 -7.58 -32.86 15.19
CA GLY A 848 -7.00 -32.76 16.52
C GLY A 848 -7.77 -33.59 17.57
N TRP A 849 -9.10 -33.49 17.58
CA TRP A 849 -9.96 -34.31 18.44
C TRP A 849 -9.89 -35.80 18.11
N ALA A 850 -9.89 -36.17 16.83
CA ALA A 850 -9.85 -37.55 16.39
C ALA A 850 -8.52 -38.22 16.75
N LEU A 851 -7.39 -37.53 16.53
CA LEU A 851 -6.06 -38.00 16.92
C LEU A 851 -5.95 -38.12 18.44
N PHE A 852 -6.43 -37.11 19.20
CA PHE A 852 -6.44 -37.17 20.66
C PHE A 852 -7.24 -38.39 21.14
N ALA A 853 -8.47 -38.55 20.65
CA ALA A 853 -9.37 -39.66 20.97
C ALA A 853 -8.76 -41.03 20.61
N LEU A 854 -8.10 -41.13 19.46
CA LEU A 854 -7.41 -42.34 19.00
C LEU A 854 -6.27 -42.71 19.96
N VAL A 855 -5.41 -41.77 20.33
CA VAL A 855 -4.28 -42.04 21.22
C VAL A 855 -4.76 -42.51 22.60
N VAL A 856 -5.72 -41.82 23.21
CA VAL A 856 -6.25 -42.24 24.52
C VAL A 856 -7.00 -43.57 24.44
N ARG A 857 -7.66 -43.86 23.30
CA ARG A 857 -8.29 -45.16 23.05
C ARG A 857 -7.27 -46.28 22.92
N LEU A 858 -6.12 -46.02 22.30
CA LEU A 858 -5.01 -46.98 22.20
C LEU A 858 -4.39 -47.26 23.57
N VAL A 859 -4.23 -46.25 24.41
CA VAL A 859 -3.75 -46.40 25.81
C VAL A 859 -4.65 -47.33 26.63
N VAL A 860 -5.97 -47.23 26.46
CA VAL A 860 -6.93 -48.12 27.15
C VAL A 860 -6.84 -49.58 26.66
N GLY A 861 -6.42 -49.80 25.41
CA GLY A 861 -6.17 -51.12 24.83
C GLY A 861 -7.45 -51.94 24.64
N ARG A 862 -7.46 -53.22 25.05
CA ARG A 862 -8.64 -54.10 24.94
C ARG A 862 -9.67 -53.91 26.05
N ARG A 863 -9.41 -53.03 27.03
CA ARG A 863 -10.32 -52.76 28.16
C ARG A 863 -11.55 -52.00 27.69
N ASP A 864 -12.64 -52.08 28.47
CA ASP A 864 -13.90 -51.40 28.14
C ASP A 864 -13.70 -49.87 28.08
N PRO A 865 -13.98 -49.21 26.93
CA PRO A 865 -13.72 -47.79 26.75
C PRO A 865 -14.87 -46.89 27.22
N PHE A 866 -15.97 -47.43 27.76
CA PHE A 866 -17.16 -46.64 28.13
C PHE A 866 -16.83 -45.43 29.00
N HIS A 867 -16.06 -45.62 30.08
CA HIS A 867 -15.70 -44.55 31.02
C HIS A 867 -14.77 -43.49 30.41
N LEU A 868 -13.85 -43.90 29.53
CA LEU A 868 -13.03 -42.97 28.76
C LEU A 868 -13.91 -42.08 27.87
N TRP A 869 -14.86 -42.68 27.14
CA TRP A 869 -15.77 -41.94 26.28
C TRP A 869 -16.75 -41.06 27.05
N ALA A 870 -17.19 -41.48 28.23
CA ALA A 870 -17.98 -40.65 29.13
C ALA A 870 -17.25 -39.35 29.50
N VAL A 871 -15.93 -39.41 29.73
CA VAL A 871 -15.12 -38.23 30.07
C VAL A 871 -14.79 -37.39 28.84
N VAL A 872 -14.19 -37.98 27.81
CA VAL A 872 -13.79 -37.25 26.59
C VAL A 872 -15.02 -36.64 25.92
N GLY A 873 -16.10 -37.44 25.79
CA GLY A 873 -17.38 -36.99 25.26
C GLY A 873 -18.05 -35.95 26.16
N GLY A 874 -18.01 -36.10 27.48
CA GLY A 874 -18.54 -35.11 28.42
C GLY A 874 -17.86 -33.74 28.29
N VAL A 875 -16.53 -33.72 28.20
CA VAL A 875 -15.78 -32.47 27.98
C VAL A 875 -16.02 -31.90 26.58
N ALA A 876 -16.16 -32.75 25.56
CA ALA A 876 -16.54 -32.30 24.22
C ALA A 876 -17.91 -31.60 24.24
N LEU A 877 -18.91 -32.17 24.92
CA LEU A 877 -20.22 -31.52 25.11
C LEU A 877 -20.10 -30.20 25.87
N LEU A 878 -19.32 -30.14 26.95
CA LEU A 878 -19.09 -28.90 27.70
C LEU A 878 -18.53 -27.78 26.79
N ARG A 879 -17.53 -28.10 25.96
CA ARG A 879 -16.95 -27.16 25.00
C ARG A 879 -17.92 -26.77 23.89
N SER A 880 -18.74 -27.71 23.44
CA SER A 880 -19.82 -27.42 22.48
C SER A 880 -20.87 -26.50 23.08
N VAL A 881 -21.26 -26.65 24.35
CA VAL A 881 -22.18 -25.72 25.03
C VAL A 881 -21.61 -24.30 25.04
N LEU A 882 -20.34 -24.13 25.45
CA LEU A 882 -19.70 -22.81 25.50
C LEU A 882 -19.71 -22.12 24.12
N LEU A 883 -19.37 -22.86 23.07
CA LEU A 883 -19.42 -22.34 21.71
C LEU A 883 -20.86 -22.04 21.27
N LEU A 884 -21.75 -23.02 21.33
CA LEU A 884 -23.12 -22.88 20.83
C LEU A 884 -23.90 -21.80 21.58
N ALA A 885 -23.63 -21.58 22.87
CA ALA A 885 -24.21 -20.47 23.63
C ALA A 885 -23.82 -19.11 23.04
N ALA A 886 -22.56 -18.94 22.64
CA ALA A 886 -22.10 -17.72 21.97
C ALA A 886 -22.71 -17.55 20.56
N LEU A 887 -23.00 -18.65 19.87
CA LEU A 887 -23.62 -18.63 18.52
C LEU A 887 -25.15 -18.50 18.54
N ALA A 888 -25.82 -18.86 19.64
CA ALA A 888 -27.28 -18.95 19.71
C ALA A 888 -28.00 -17.60 19.56
N GLY A 889 -27.29 -16.48 19.73
CA GLY A 889 -27.83 -15.15 19.53
C GLY A 889 -28.14 -14.87 18.06
N ARG A 890 -27.09 -14.58 17.28
CA ARG A 890 -27.17 -14.19 15.87
C ARG A 890 -26.09 -14.89 15.03
N GLY A 891 -25.75 -16.13 15.39
CA GLY A 891 -24.84 -16.95 14.60
C GLY A 891 -23.36 -16.61 14.82
N PRO A 892 -22.47 -17.16 13.97
CA PRO A 892 -21.04 -16.90 14.08
C PRO A 892 -20.64 -15.46 13.77
N GLY A 893 -21.42 -14.70 12.99
CA GLY A 893 -21.20 -13.26 12.80
C GLY A 893 -21.18 -12.50 14.12
N ARG A 894 -22.17 -12.72 15.02
CA ARG A 894 -22.16 -12.06 16.35
C ARG A 894 -20.99 -12.52 17.21
N TYR A 895 -20.59 -13.78 17.09
CA TYR A 895 -19.43 -14.28 17.82
C TYR A 895 -18.16 -13.52 17.42
N TRP A 896 -17.93 -13.36 16.12
CA TRP A 896 -16.76 -12.64 15.60
C TRP A 896 -16.85 -11.14 15.86
N PHE A 897 -18.01 -10.52 15.67
CA PHE A 897 -18.24 -9.12 16.07
C PHE A 897 -17.81 -8.87 17.51
N THR A 898 -18.35 -9.67 18.45
CA THR A 898 -18.00 -9.56 19.88
C THR A 898 -16.51 -9.82 20.11
N PHE A 899 -15.94 -10.77 19.37
CA PHE A 899 -14.52 -11.08 19.46
C PHE A 899 -13.65 -9.89 19.05
N TRP A 900 -14.00 -9.14 18.00
CA TRP A 900 -13.22 -7.99 17.55
C TRP A 900 -13.45 -6.75 18.42
N THR A 901 -14.72 -6.43 18.72
CA THR A 901 -15.12 -5.10 19.21
C THR A 901 -15.36 -5.02 20.72
N GLU A 902 -15.50 -6.15 21.42
CA GLU A 902 -15.82 -6.18 22.87
C GLU A 902 -14.71 -6.86 23.71
N PRO A 903 -13.65 -6.12 24.13
CA PRO A 903 -12.51 -6.68 24.83
C PRO A 903 -12.86 -7.46 26.10
N THR A 904 -13.82 -6.96 26.89
CA THR A 904 -14.26 -7.60 28.14
C THR A 904 -14.91 -8.95 27.87
N VAL A 905 -15.82 -9.02 26.90
CA VAL A 905 -16.54 -10.26 26.58
C VAL A 905 -15.60 -11.26 25.91
N ARG A 906 -14.74 -10.81 24.99
CA ARG A 906 -13.64 -11.61 24.45
C ARG A 906 -12.79 -12.22 25.57
N THR A 907 -12.37 -11.41 26.54
CA THR A 907 -11.50 -11.85 27.64
C THR A 907 -12.15 -12.94 28.47
N VAL A 908 -13.42 -12.76 28.85
CA VAL A 908 -14.19 -13.76 29.59
C VAL A 908 -14.34 -15.05 28.79
N TYR A 909 -14.74 -14.95 27.51
CA TYR A 909 -14.93 -16.11 26.66
C TYR A 909 -13.63 -16.91 26.47
N VAL A 910 -12.53 -16.25 26.10
CA VAL A 910 -11.23 -16.88 25.88
C VAL A 910 -10.75 -17.55 27.17
N THR A 911 -10.88 -16.88 28.31
CA THR A 911 -10.51 -17.43 29.62
C THR A 911 -11.23 -18.76 29.90
N VAL A 912 -12.56 -18.77 29.75
CA VAL A 912 -13.39 -19.95 30.05
C VAL A 912 -13.17 -21.04 29.00
N ALA A 913 -13.12 -20.69 27.71
CA ALA A 913 -12.92 -21.63 26.61
C ALA A 913 -11.55 -22.32 26.68
N PHE A 914 -10.52 -21.59 27.09
CA PHE A 914 -9.16 -22.13 27.26
C PHE A 914 -9.02 -22.95 28.54
N ALA A 915 -9.66 -22.54 29.63
CA ALA A 915 -9.76 -23.38 30.84
C ALA A 915 -10.47 -24.70 30.53
N ALA A 916 -11.56 -24.66 29.76
CA ALA A 916 -12.28 -25.86 29.30
C ALA A 916 -11.46 -26.71 28.32
N PHE A 917 -10.53 -26.12 27.56
CA PHE A 917 -9.57 -26.85 26.72
C PHE A 917 -8.60 -27.64 27.60
N CYS A 918 -7.98 -26.98 28.59
CA CYS A 918 -7.07 -27.63 29.52
C CYS A 918 -7.77 -28.68 30.40
N TRP A 919 -9.06 -28.48 30.69
CA TRP A 919 -9.89 -29.42 31.42
C TRP A 919 -9.99 -30.80 30.76
N LEU A 920 -9.96 -30.87 29.43
CA LEU A 920 -9.94 -32.13 28.68
C LEU A 920 -8.78 -33.03 29.14
N PHE A 921 -7.59 -32.44 29.27
CA PHE A 921 -6.38 -33.16 29.64
C PHE A 921 -6.43 -33.61 31.10
N VAL A 922 -6.86 -32.73 32.00
CA VAL A 922 -7.01 -33.06 33.43
C VAL A 922 -8.03 -34.19 33.62
N ALA A 923 -9.21 -34.08 33.01
CA ALA A 923 -10.27 -35.06 33.13
C ALA A 923 -9.84 -36.43 32.56
N THR A 924 -9.13 -36.43 31.43
CA THR A 924 -8.57 -37.64 30.82
C THR A 924 -7.55 -38.30 31.73
N ALA A 925 -6.60 -37.55 32.30
CA ALA A 925 -5.62 -38.10 33.24
C ALA A 925 -6.28 -38.70 34.50
N VAL A 926 -7.35 -38.06 35.00
CA VAL A 926 -8.12 -38.55 36.14
C VAL A 926 -8.79 -39.89 35.85
N VAL A 927 -9.47 -40.05 34.70
CA VAL A 927 -10.13 -41.33 34.38
C VAL A 927 -9.14 -42.44 34.07
N LEU A 928 -8.02 -42.13 33.41
CA LEU A 928 -6.92 -43.06 33.18
C LEU A 928 -6.35 -43.60 34.51
N ARG A 929 -6.24 -42.75 35.53
CA ARG A 929 -5.80 -43.15 36.88
C ARG A 929 -6.89 -43.94 37.62
N ASP A 930 -8.06 -43.36 37.79
CA ASP A 930 -9.09 -43.85 38.73
C ASP A 930 -9.82 -45.08 38.21
N ARG A 931 -10.05 -45.18 36.90
CA ARG A 931 -10.78 -46.30 36.29
C ARG A 931 -9.86 -47.35 35.70
N TYR A 932 -8.79 -46.93 35.02
CA TYR A 932 -7.90 -47.85 34.30
C TYR A 932 -6.65 -48.23 35.10
N GLY A 933 -6.54 -47.77 36.36
CA GLY A 933 -5.50 -48.19 37.30
C GLY A 933 -4.10 -47.72 36.94
N LEU A 934 -3.97 -46.74 36.04
CA LEU A 934 -2.66 -46.20 35.68
C LEU A 934 -2.08 -45.42 36.86
N ARG A 935 -0.78 -45.61 37.12
CA ARG A 935 -0.05 -44.80 38.11
C ARG A 935 -0.17 -43.32 37.72
N ARG A 936 -0.20 -42.41 38.71
CA ARG A 936 -0.32 -40.95 38.46
C ARG A 936 0.65 -40.45 37.38
N ARG A 937 1.91 -40.91 37.43
CA ARG A 937 2.94 -40.59 36.44
C ARG A 937 2.59 -41.12 35.04
N SER A 938 2.12 -42.36 34.94
CA SER A 938 1.74 -42.98 33.67
C SER A 938 0.47 -42.38 33.07
N ALA A 939 -0.52 -42.02 33.90
CA ALA A 939 -1.73 -41.34 33.44
C ALA A 939 -1.41 -39.95 32.86
N VAL A 940 -0.57 -39.17 33.56
CA VAL A 940 -0.06 -37.88 33.05
C VAL A 940 0.76 -38.09 31.78
N GLY A 941 1.66 -39.08 31.76
CA GLY A 941 2.47 -39.42 30.59
C GLY A 941 1.60 -39.74 29.36
N SER A 942 0.60 -40.60 29.52
CA SER A 942 -0.31 -40.98 28.44
C SER A 942 -1.16 -39.81 27.93
N THR A 943 -1.59 -38.91 28.83
CA THR A 943 -2.25 -37.67 28.42
C THR A 943 -1.31 -36.73 27.69
N LEU A 944 -0.05 -36.58 28.13
CA LEU A 944 0.96 -35.79 27.41
C LEU A 944 1.23 -36.36 26.01
N THR A 945 1.27 -37.68 25.85
CA THR A 945 1.34 -38.30 24.52
C THR A 945 0.13 -37.97 23.66
N ALA A 946 -1.08 -38.00 24.24
CA ALA A 946 -2.30 -37.62 23.53
C ALA A 946 -2.37 -36.13 23.16
N VAL A 947 -1.65 -35.24 23.87
CA VAL A 947 -1.47 -33.83 23.50
C VAL A 947 -0.42 -33.67 22.40
N GLY A 948 0.73 -34.34 22.56
CA GLY A 948 1.87 -34.20 21.67
C GLY A 948 1.62 -34.74 20.26
N VAL A 949 0.90 -35.85 20.12
CA VAL A 949 0.65 -36.47 18.80
C VAL A 949 -0.19 -35.56 17.87
N PRO A 950 -1.37 -35.05 18.26
CA PRO A 950 -2.12 -34.12 17.42
C PRO A 950 -1.34 -32.85 17.08
N LEU A 951 -0.63 -32.27 18.07
CA LEU A 951 0.20 -31.09 17.86
C LEU A 951 1.30 -31.37 16.84
N GLY A 952 2.04 -32.47 17.00
CA GLY A 952 3.11 -32.88 16.09
C GLY A 952 2.63 -33.15 14.67
N VAL A 953 1.55 -33.93 14.53
CA VAL A 953 1.02 -34.34 13.21
C VAL A 953 0.43 -33.15 12.45
N LEU A 954 -0.40 -32.34 13.10
CA LEU A 954 -1.06 -31.22 12.43
C LEU A 954 -0.11 -30.06 12.15
N SER A 955 0.80 -29.74 13.08
CA SER A 955 1.86 -28.76 12.81
C SER A 955 2.82 -29.24 11.72
N GLY A 956 3.14 -30.53 11.68
CA GLY A 956 3.92 -31.13 10.60
C GLY A 956 3.22 -31.04 9.24
N LEU A 957 1.89 -31.25 9.20
CA LEU A 957 1.09 -31.05 7.99
C LEU A 957 1.16 -29.59 7.51
N VAL A 958 1.01 -28.62 8.42
CA VAL A 958 1.14 -27.19 8.07
C VAL A 958 2.55 -26.85 7.61
N ALA A 959 3.58 -27.40 8.23
CA ALA A 959 4.98 -27.22 7.82
C ALA A 959 5.22 -27.73 6.38
N VAL A 960 4.62 -28.86 6.00
CA VAL A 960 4.72 -29.42 4.65
C VAL A 960 3.95 -28.59 3.62
N VAL A 961 2.78 -28.07 3.98
CA VAL A 961 1.97 -27.21 3.09
C VAL A 961 2.58 -25.81 2.93
N GLY A 962 3.30 -25.34 3.95
CA GLY A 962 3.75 -23.96 4.11
C GLY A 962 2.75 -23.13 4.93
N LEU A 963 3.26 -22.37 5.90
CA LEU A 963 2.43 -21.58 6.83
C LEU A 963 1.57 -20.54 6.12
N GLU A 964 2.17 -19.74 5.23
CA GLU A 964 1.48 -18.68 4.48
C GLU A 964 0.29 -19.27 3.71
N ARG A 965 0.56 -20.29 2.89
CA ARG A 965 -0.49 -20.97 2.11
C ARG A 965 -1.60 -21.54 2.97
N ALA A 966 -1.26 -22.15 4.11
CA ALA A 966 -2.25 -22.70 5.03
C ALA A 966 -3.14 -21.61 5.64
N LEU A 967 -2.57 -20.47 6.03
CA LEU A 967 -3.31 -19.33 6.57
C LEU A 967 -4.18 -18.65 5.51
N THR A 968 -3.69 -18.49 4.28
CA THR A 968 -4.47 -17.94 3.16
C THR A 968 -5.70 -18.80 2.86
N VAL A 969 -5.53 -20.12 2.72
CA VAL A 969 -6.66 -21.06 2.49
C VAL A 969 -7.65 -21.02 3.66
N TRP A 970 -7.15 -20.95 4.89
CA TRP A 970 -7.99 -20.85 6.07
C TRP A 970 -8.80 -19.55 6.10
N ASN A 971 -8.17 -18.42 5.75
CA ASN A 971 -8.83 -17.12 5.74
C ASN A 971 -9.83 -17.00 4.58
N ASP A 972 -9.54 -17.52 3.39
CA ASP A 972 -10.49 -17.56 2.26
C ASP A 972 -11.80 -18.28 2.62
N GLN A 973 -11.69 -19.27 3.48
CA GLN A 973 -12.82 -20.07 3.92
C GLN A 973 -13.62 -19.39 5.03
N LEU A 974 -12.98 -18.71 5.98
CA LEU A 974 -13.68 -18.08 7.11
C LEU A 974 -14.01 -16.59 6.91
N ALA A 975 -13.30 -15.88 6.04
CA ALA A 975 -13.40 -14.43 5.82
C ALA A 975 -13.30 -13.64 7.14
N LEU A 976 -12.19 -13.81 7.87
CA LEU A 976 -12.01 -13.18 9.18
C LEU A 976 -11.02 -12.04 9.16
N LEU A 977 -9.90 -12.22 8.47
CA LEU A 977 -8.87 -11.20 8.28
C LEU A 977 -9.02 -10.57 6.89
N PRO A 978 -8.51 -9.35 6.69
CA PRO A 978 -8.58 -8.69 5.39
C PRO A 978 -8.07 -9.57 4.27
N TRP A 979 -8.87 -9.68 3.21
CA TRP A 979 -8.63 -10.64 2.14
C TRP A 979 -7.36 -10.33 1.35
N GLY A 980 -7.11 -9.04 1.07
CA GLY A 980 -5.92 -8.57 0.37
C GLY A 980 -4.62 -8.82 1.15
N LEU A 981 -4.66 -8.79 2.49
CA LEU A 981 -3.48 -9.01 3.34
C LEU A 981 -2.80 -10.37 3.06
N SER A 982 -3.58 -11.38 2.67
CA SER A 982 -3.09 -12.72 2.32
C SER A 982 -2.57 -12.91 0.89
N ARG A 983 -2.91 -11.98 -0.01
CA ARG A 983 -2.59 -12.08 -1.44
C ARG A 983 -1.58 -11.05 -1.91
N ILE A 984 -1.54 -9.91 -1.21
CA ILE A 984 -0.75 -8.75 -1.58
C ILE A 984 0.46 -8.66 -0.64
N LEU A 985 0.22 -8.59 0.68
CA LEU A 985 1.30 -8.37 1.65
C LEU A 985 1.88 -9.67 2.23
N GLY A 986 1.10 -10.75 2.25
CA GLY A 986 1.40 -12.00 2.97
C GLY A 986 1.10 -11.88 4.47
N ILE A 987 0.30 -12.83 5.00
CA ILE A 987 -0.12 -12.85 6.41
C ILE A 987 1.10 -12.97 7.33
N THR A 988 2.03 -13.88 7.01
CA THR A 988 3.20 -14.15 7.85
C THR A 988 4.18 -13.00 7.88
N VAL A 989 4.39 -12.35 6.73
CA VAL A 989 5.30 -11.19 6.61
C VAL A 989 4.74 -10.01 7.40
N HIS A 990 3.49 -9.64 7.14
CA HIS A 990 2.91 -8.43 7.71
C HIS A 990 2.58 -8.54 9.21
N LEU A 991 2.20 -9.74 9.67
CA LEU A 991 1.98 -9.99 11.12
C LEU A 991 3.26 -10.44 11.85
N GLY A 992 4.42 -10.48 11.18
CA GLY A 992 5.69 -10.88 11.77
C GLY A 992 5.71 -12.31 12.32
N ILE A 993 4.95 -13.23 11.71
CA ILE A 993 4.85 -14.62 12.15
C ILE A 993 6.01 -15.42 11.54
N PRO A 994 6.92 -16.00 12.36
CA PRO A 994 8.03 -16.78 11.84
C PRO A 994 7.55 -17.96 10.97
N THR A 995 8.08 -18.08 9.75
CA THR A 995 7.70 -19.14 8.80
C THR A 995 8.03 -20.55 9.33
N ASP A 996 9.05 -20.67 10.19
CA ASP A 996 9.46 -21.91 10.85
C ASP A 996 8.58 -22.30 12.06
N PHE A 997 7.63 -21.46 12.46
CA PHE A 997 6.76 -21.70 13.62
C PHE A 997 6.04 -23.08 13.60
N PRO A 998 5.53 -23.58 12.46
CA PRO A 998 4.99 -24.93 12.37
C PRO A 998 6.03 -26.02 12.66
N GLY A 999 7.28 -25.81 12.25
CA GLY A 999 8.40 -26.71 12.55
C GLY A 999 8.69 -26.78 14.05
N TYR A 1000 8.79 -25.62 14.72
CA TYR A 1000 8.99 -25.56 16.17
C TYR A 1000 7.85 -26.20 16.94
N THR A 1001 6.60 -25.95 16.54
CA THR A 1001 5.42 -26.54 17.19
C THR A 1001 5.32 -28.05 16.93
N ALA A 1002 5.71 -28.52 15.74
CA ALA A 1002 5.81 -29.95 15.44
C ALA A 1002 6.86 -30.64 16.32
N GLY A 1003 8.05 -30.03 16.47
CA GLY A 1003 9.12 -30.50 17.36
C GLY A 1003 8.71 -30.53 18.83
N ALA A 1004 7.99 -29.50 19.31
CA ALA A 1004 7.41 -29.47 20.65
C ALA A 1004 6.37 -30.58 20.84
N GLY A 1005 5.51 -30.82 19.84
CA GLY A 1005 4.57 -31.94 19.84
C GLY A 1005 5.25 -33.30 19.93
N ALA A 1006 6.29 -33.53 19.12
CA ALA A 1006 7.10 -34.75 19.17
C ALA A 1006 7.78 -34.95 20.53
N THR A 1007 8.33 -33.87 21.11
CA THR A 1007 8.96 -33.89 22.43
C THR A 1007 7.95 -34.22 23.53
N LEU A 1008 6.78 -33.58 23.53
CA LEU A 1008 5.69 -33.89 24.45
C LEU A 1008 5.24 -35.35 24.32
N ALA A 1009 5.17 -35.87 23.08
CA ALA A 1009 4.83 -37.26 22.83
C ALA A 1009 5.87 -38.23 23.41
N ALA A 1010 7.16 -37.98 23.16
CA ALA A 1010 8.28 -38.78 23.65
C ALA A 1010 8.39 -38.75 25.18
N VAL A 1011 8.34 -37.56 25.80
CA VAL A 1011 8.32 -37.40 27.25
C VAL A 1011 7.10 -38.12 27.85
N GLY A 1012 5.92 -37.98 27.23
CA GLY A 1012 4.72 -38.69 27.64
C GLY A 1012 4.87 -40.21 27.61
N LEU A 1013 5.50 -40.75 26.56
CA LEU A 1013 5.80 -42.18 26.44
C LEU A 1013 6.79 -42.63 27.52
N LEU A 1014 7.87 -41.89 27.74
CA LEU A 1014 8.86 -42.18 28.79
C LEU A 1014 8.25 -42.15 30.21
N LEU A 1015 7.36 -41.19 30.48
CA LEU A 1015 6.62 -41.11 31.74
C LEU A 1015 5.62 -42.27 31.90
N SER A 1016 5.12 -42.79 30.78
CA SER A 1016 4.24 -43.97 30.75
C SER A 1016 5.00 -45.28 30.98
N LEU A 1017 6.27 -45.34 30.57
CA LEU A 1017 7.20 -46.45 30.78
C LEU A 1017 7.82 -46.44 32.19
N GLY A 1018 7.03 -46.85 33.19
CA GLY A 1018 7.56 -47.11 34.54
C GLY A 1018 8.18 -48.50 34.65
N ARG A 1019 9.49 -48.59 34.95
CA ARG A 1019 10.23 -49.84 35.28
C ARG A 1019 9.37 -50.74 36.18
N ARG A 1020 9.08 -51.96 35.72
CA ARG A 1020 8.71 -53.06 36.61
C ARG A 1020 9.88 -53.23 37.59
N ARG A 1021 9.73 -52.80 38.83
CA ARG A 1021 10.44 -53.50 39.91
C ARG A 1021 9.69 -54.82 40.02
N GLU A 1022 10.31 -55.90 39.57
CA GLU A 1022 9.96 -57.24 40.04
C GLU A 1022 9.98 -57.16 41.57
N ALA A 1023 8.82 -57.40 42.18
CA ALA A 1023 8.76 -57.67 43.59
C ALA A 1023 9.24 -59.12 43.77
N ALA A 1024 10.33 -59.28 44.50
CA ALA A 1024 10.68 -60.55 45.15
C ALA A 1024 9.71 -60.82 46.30
#